data_AF-A0A1Q5LWI7-F1
#
_entry.id   AF-A0A1Q5LWI7-F1
#
_cell.length_a   1.000
_cell.length_b   1.000
_cell.length_c   1.000
_cell.angle_alpha   90.00
_cell.angle_beta   90.00
_cell.angle_gamma   90.00
#
_symmetry.space_group_name_H-M   'P 1'
#
loop_
_entity.id
_entity.type
_entity.pdbx_description
1 polymer ?
#
loop_
_entity_poly.entity_id
_entity_poly.type
_entity_poly.pdbx_seq_one_letter_code
_entity_poly.pdbx_strand_id
1 'polypeptide(L)'
;MTIMHAIRRGRPGRRRARSTVLALVTVVTLGLTTTGMSSAQQGAQEKPQRVSRLDSADLPATAPLTGTGRFAAGSGEECTATAPGSKERRAGAVESCVTVAPAPAKAKAKAKSRAASAPAAAAATGSCSITNPGNYSYERFSYCVTGINVTYILRDSRGVEIGRGVLEVSTGADLSPTATTWSEQVTVKMTAASGDVTSLNAKFRASCDAGCTATKTAPWYGGAITLGQTLTGNVTYSSPQTTGSSASFFTSYAMYVTSPNTTPTDPNASWKNPRQIRCDHAVGGTSVAGCAVPSVMAVVPMKATSADAGGAVAAYGWAQNNLNGAWGKKGSPLTRSTSGVAGRTASTCAGFTAQTDLVGSDSCGDFPFGEAKEGGAPGDRCVTVIPNLGNGEWDTYVLNDANILDRTSPCVQAHVTPAEKQFADTQLADGFKDQRVIDADQFELTFSLPDTGPQASCLNDPPPINHLPNGDGWFYNTTEPVPLVNQTAPADGPGVRPTQATACLGRKITDGSGTSDPVTGWKDAEAFKKASQVTNGLARCHLIAKVLGGMGTTAETRSNLVPCWQSGMNTGTPSMRTYESIAQTMIKDPASSLGANDAVFYQVTPVYKDANSTIPVGVTMSANIQRANGTTEVLFPSVYVTNTLQNTGTLNLGN
;
A
#
# COMPACT_ATOMS: atom_id res chain seq x y z
N MET A 1 16.73 -7.36 67.16
CA MET A 1 15.47 -6.68 67.50
C MET A 1 14.38 -7.27 66.61
N THR A 2 13.68 -8.33 67.05
CA THR A 2 12.34 -8.28 67.68
C THR A 2 11.27 -7.64 66.78
N ILE A 3 10.10 -8.21 66.45
CA ILE A 3 9.38 -9.42 66.88
C ILE A 3 8.32 -9.75 65.81
N MET A 4 7.97 -11.04 65.76
CA MET A 4 6.88 -11.71 65.03
C MET A 4 5.49 -11.07 65.23
N HIS A 5 4.53 -11.33 64.34
CA HIS A 5 3.34 -12.16 64.66
C HIS A 5 2.54 -12.54 63.40
N ALA A 6 2.25 -13.83 63.31
CA ALA A 6 1.20 -14.42 62.49
C ALA A 6 0.13 -14.97 63.45
N ILE A 7 -1.11 -15.18 62.95
CA ILE A 7 -2.00 -16.36 63.16
C ILE A 7 -3.50 -16.01 63.00
N ARG A 8 -4.13 -16.62 61.97
CA ARG A 8 -5.45 -17.34 61.83
C ARG A 8 -6.75 -16.78 62.48
N ARG A 9 -7.98 -17.22 62.18
CA ARG A 9 -8.78 -17.93 61.14
C ARG A 9 -10.24 -17.78 61.64
N GLY A 10 -11.26 -17.72 60.77
CA GLY A 10 -12.65 -17.89 61.24
C GLY A 10 -13.77 -17.66 60.22
N ARG A 11 -13.97 -18.63 59.31
CA ARG A 11 -15.20 -19.35 58.85
C ARG A 11 -16.64 -18.74 58.97
N PRO A 12 -17.68 -19.36 58.34
CA PRO A 12 -18.54 -18.72 57.32
C PRO A 12 -20.02 -18.54 57.74
N GLY A 13 -20.78 -17.78 56.95
CA GLY A 13 -22.23 -17.64 57.12
C GLY A 13 -23.00 -17.82 55.81
N ARG A 14 -23.63 -19.00 55.64
CA ARG A 14 -24.74 -19.23 54.70
C ARG A 14 -25.97 -18.45 55.17
N ARG A 15 -26.67 -17.78 54.25
CA ARG A 15 -28.15 -17.67 54.30
C ARG A 15 -28.73 -17.94 52.92
N ARG A 16 -29.49 -19.03 52.84
CA ARG A 16 -30.53 -19.25 51.83
C ARG A 16 -31.76 -18.45 52.26
N ALA A 17 -32.43 -17.81 51.32
CA ALA A 17 -33.87 -17.63 51.38
C ALA A 17 -34.44 -18.06 50.02
N ARG A 18 -35.24 -19.13 50.07
CA ARG A 18 -36.20 -19.52 49.03
C ARG A 18 -37.49 -18.75 49.28
N SER A 19 -38.26 -18.49 48.22
CA SER A 19 -39.74 -18.53 48.14
C SER A 19 -40.19 -17.65 46.94
N THR A 20 -40.69 -18.23 45.84
CA THR A 20 -42.14 -18.41 45.50
C THR A 20 -42.86 -17.06 45.32
N VAL A 21 -43.67 -16.75 44.30
CA VAL A 21 -44.53 -17.55 43.40
C VAL A 21 -45.29 -16.58 42.44
N LEU A 22 -45.87 -17.11 41.35
CA LEU A 22 -46.97 -16.58 40.49
C LEU A 22 -46.62 -15.39 39.54
N ALA A 23 -46.55 -15.58 38.21
CA ALA A 23 -47.64 -15.71 37.22
C ALA A 23 -48.33 -14.39 36.86
N LEU A 24 -48.22 -13.95 35.60
CA LEU A 24 -49.37 -13.58 34.78
C LEU A 24 -48.99 -13.39 33.30
N VAL A 25 -49.79 -14.05 32.49
CA VAL A 25 -49.91 -13.98 31.03
C VAL A 25 -50.60 -12.67 30.67
N THR A 26 -50.09 -11.96 29.67
CA THR A 26 -50.94 -11.15 28.77
C THR A 26 -50.33 -11.10 27.38
N VAL A 27 -50.87 -11.95 26.53
CA VAL A 27 -50.84 -11.81 25.07
C VAL A 27 -51.75 -10.63 24.71
N VAL A 28 -51.22 -9.63 24.01
CA VAL A 28 -52.04 -8.68 23.26
C VAL A 28 -51.52 -8.66 21.83
N THR A 29 -52.15 -9.49 21.01
CA THR A 29 -52.27 -9.33 19.57
C THR A 29 -53.20 -8.17 19.27
N LEU A 30 -52.72 -7.17 18.53
CA LEU A 30 -53.57 -6.21 17.83
C LEU A 30 -53.03 -6.07 16.40
N GLY A 31 -53.68 -6.79 15.49
CA GLY A 31 -53.63 -6.50 14.07
C GLY A 31 -54.49 -5.28 13.79
N LEU A 32 -53.98 -4.38 12.97
CA LEU A 32 -54.78 -3.40 12.24
C LEU A 32 -54.31 -3.42 10.78
N THR A 33 -55.21 -3.88 9.93
CA THR A 33 -55.15 -3.84 8.48
C THR A 33 -55.61 -2.48 7.96
N THR A 34 -54.80 -1.91 7.08
CA THR A 34 -55.13 -1.22 5.82
C THR A 34 -56.17 -0.08 5.79
N THR A 35 -55.67 1.13 5.52
CA THR A 35 -56.14 2.07 4.47
C THR A 35 -54.90 2.88 4.06
N GLY A 36 -54.42 2.97 2.82
CA GLY A 36 -55.14 3.04 1.55
C GLY A 36 -55.14 4.48 1.03
N MET A 37 -53.97 5.06 0.74
CA MET A 37 -53.84 6.27 -0.10
C MET A 37 -52.57 6.19 -0.96
N SER A 38 -52.74 5.99 -2.26
CA SER A 38 -51.90 6.56 -3.33
C SER A 38 -52.55 7.89 -3.74
N SER A 39 -51.90 8.93 -4.26
CA SER A 39 -50.74 9.00 -5.15
C SER A 39 -50.17 10.42 -5.16
N ALA A 40 -48.85 10.58 -5.33
CA ALA A 40 -48.29 11.67 -6.12
C ALA A 40 -46.89 11.28 -6.62
N GLN A 41 -46.75 11.25 -7.94
CA GLN A 41 -45.51 11.05 -8.70
C GLN A 41 -44.45 12.10 -8.33
N GLN A 42 -43.18 11.69 -8.26
CA GLN A 42 -42.07 12.37 -8.94
C GLN A 42 -40.74 11.61 -8.82
N GLY A 43 -40.04 11.49 -9.95
CA GLY A 43 -38.59 11.35 -10.00
C GLY A 43 -38.04 9.93 -9.99
N ALA A 44 -37.79 9.38 -11.17
CA ALA A 44 -36.83 8.31 -11.34
C ALA A 44 -35.44 8.79 -10.87
N GLN A 45 -35.02 8.38 -9.66
CA GLN A 45 -33.62 8.39 -9.26
C GLN A 45 -33.04 7.02 -9.61
N GLU A 46 -32.27 7.02 -10.68
CA GLU A 46 -31.30 6.00 -11.03
C GLU A 46 -30.42 5.71 -9.80
N LYS A 47 -30.52 4.49 -9.26
CA LYS A 47 -29.64 4.03 -8.18
C LYS A 47 -28.19 4.20 -8.64
N PRO A 48 -27.32 4.96 -7.96
CA PRO A 48 -25.90 4.83 -8.19
C PRO A 48 -25.50 3.39 -7.86
N GLN A 49 -25.05 2.71 -8.89
CA GLN A 49 -24.60 1.34 -8.86
C GLN A 49 -23.43 1.25 -7.87
N ARG A 50 -23.63 0.48 -6.81
CA ARG A 50 -22.62 0.12 -5.81
C ARG A 50 -21.42 -0.47 -6.54
N VAL A 51 -20.32 0.28 -6.64
CA VAL A 51 -19.03 -0.31 -7.05
C VAL A 51 -18.57 -1.08 -5.82
N SER A 52 -18.68 -2.40 -5.88
CA SER A 52 -18.20 -3.29 -4.83
C SER A 52 -16.75 -2.95 -4.49
N ARG A 53 -16.50 -2.54 -3.24
CA ARG A 53 -15.18 -2.62 -2.62
C ARG A 53 -14.70 -4.07 -2.81
N LEU A 54 -13.52 -4.23 -3.39
CA LEU A 54 -12.78 -5.48 -3.27
C LEU A 54 -12.28 -5.55 -1.83
N ASP A 55 -12.68 -6.59 -1.10
CA ASP A 55 -12.15 -6.89 0.22
C ASP A 55 -10.62 -7.09 0.10
N SER A 56 -9.84 -6.26 0.81
CA SER A 56 -8.37 -6.30 0.83
C SER A 56 -7.78 -7.58 1.45
N ALA A 57 -8.63 -8.48 1.96
CA ALA A 57 -8.21 -9.79 2.48
C ALA A 57 -7.71 -10.76 1.40
N ASP A 58 -7.86 -10.43 0.11
CA ASP A 58 -7.43 -11.24 -1.03
C ASP A 58 -6.35 -10.56 -1.89
N LEU A 59 -5.57 -9.60 -1.36
CA LEU A 59 -4.34 -9.20 -2.04
C LEU A 59 -3.27 -10.28 -1.82
N PRO A 60 -2.96 -11.14 -2.80
CA PRO A 60 -1.81 -12.03 -2.68
C PRO A 60 -0.58 -11.15 -2.49
N ALA A 61 0.35 -11.57 -1.62
CA ALA A 61 1.72 -11.07 -1.62
C ALA A 61 2.15 -10.96 -3.08
N THR A 62 2.52 -9.76 -3.53
CA THR A 62 2.83 -9.46 -4.93
C THR A 62 3.79 -10.53 -5.43
N ALA A 63 3.28 -11.49 -6.21
CA ALA A 63 4.10 -12.57 -6.71
C ALA A 63 5.27 -11.93 -7.47
N PRO A 64 6.52 -12.39 -7.27
CA PRO A 64 7.64 -11.87 -8.04
C PRO A 64 7.26 -11.90 -9.52
N LEU A 65 7.53 -10.79 -10.23
CA LEU A 65 7.23 -10.66 -11.65
C LEU A 65 8.10 -11.67 -12.42
N THR A 66 7.61 -12.92 -12.54
CA THR A 66 8.31 -13.96 -13.28
C THR A 66 8.20 -13.64 -14.77
N GLY A 67 9.31 -13.24 -15.37
CA GLY A 67 9.43 -13.14 -16.82
C GLY A 67 9.74 -14.50 -17.42
N THR A 68 9.12 -14.83 -18.56
CA THR A 68 9.50 -16.01 -19.35
C THR A 68 10.16 -15.61 -20.66
N GLY A 69 11.19 -16.34 -21.07
CA GLY A 69 11.83 -16.18 -22.38
C GLY A 69 11.93 -17.52 -23.09
N ARG A 70 11.68 -17.53 -24.40
CA ARG A 70 11.92 -18.72 -25.22
C ARG A 70 13.41 -19.01 -25.27
N PHE A 71 13.78 -20.28 -25.17
CA PHE A 71 15.11 -20.72 -25.56
C PHE A 71 15.31 -20.46 -27.05
N ALA A 72 16.29 -19.63 -27.40
CA ALA A 72 16.79 -19.59 -28.77
C ALA A 72 17.58 -20.88 -29.00
N ALA A 73 17.22 -21.68 -30.00
CA ALA A 73 17.97 -22.87 -30.37
C ALA A 73 19.47 -22.54 -30.45
N GLY A 74 20.31 -23.43 -29.91
CA GLY A 74 21.77 -23.22 -29.84
C GLY A 74 22.44 -23.30 -31.20
N SER A 75 23.73 -23.64 -31.23
CA SER A 75 24.41 -23.99 -32.49
C SER A 75 23.56 -24.99 -33.29
N GLY A 76 23.51 -24.82 -34.63
CA GLY A 76 22.86 -25.78 -35.53
C GLY A 76 23.43 -27.19 -35.39
N GLU A 77 22.90 -28.14 -36.16
CA GLU A 77 23.45 -29.51 -36.16
C GLU A 77 24.94 -29.51 -36.51
N GLU A 78 25.76 -29.98 -35.58
CA GLU A 78 27.20 -30.06 -35.73
C GLU A 78 27.61 -31.54 -35.88
N CYS A 79 28.04 -31.92 -37.08
CA CYS A 79 28.47 -33.28 -37.40
C CYS A 79 30.00 -33.36 -37.50
N THR A 80 30.58 -34.35 -36.84
CA THR A 80 32.02 -34.64 -36.87
C THR A 80 32.26 -36.10 -37.21
N ALA A 81 33.34 -36.39 -37.93
CA ALA A 81 33.69 -37.78 -38.28
C ALA A 81 33.99 -38.59 -37.00
N THR A 82 33.51 -39.84 -36.95
CA THR A 82 33.80 -40.72 -35.80
C THR A 82 35.29 -41.03 -35.73
N ALA A 83 35.86 -41.00 -34.53
CA ALA A 83 37.28 -41.22 -34.32
C ALA A 83 37.73 -42.61 -34.85
N PRO A 84 38.86 -42.71 -35.57
CA PRO A 84 39.43 -43.99 -36.00
C PRO A 84 39.62 -44.96 -34.83
N GLY A 85 39.17 -46.20 -34.98
CA GLY A 85 39.31 -47.26 -33.97
C GLY A 85 38.31 -47.23 -32.80
N SER A 86 37.44 -46.21 -32.73
CA SER A 86 36.34 -46.10 -31.76
C SER A 86 35.34 -47.26 -31.86
N LYS A 87 34.60 -47.52 -30.77
CA LYS A 87 33.54 -48.55 -30.77
C LYS A 87 32.49 -48.24 -31.83
N GLU A 88 32.16 -46.97 -32.00
CA GLU A 88 31.15 -46.46 -32.92
C GLU A 88 31.59 -46.71 -34.37
N ARG A 89 32.86 -46.44 -34.68
CA ARG A 89 33.39 -46.71 -36.02
C ARG A 89 33.47 -48.20 -36.35
N ARG A 90 33.68 -49.06 -35.34
CA ARG A 90 33.58 -50.53 -35.49
C ARG A 90 32.13 -51.00 -35.66
N ALA A 91 31.17 -50.28 -35.10
CA ALA A 91 29.74 -50.53 -35.27
C ALA A 91 29.18 -49.97 -36.60
N GLY A 92 30.03 -49.31 -37.42
CA GLY A 92 29.66 -48.81 -38.74
C GLY A 92 29.32 -47.32 -38.79
N ALA A 93 29.44 -46.58 -37.68
CA ALA A 93 29.26 -45.13 -37.66
C ALA A 93 30.42 -44.43 -38.37
N VAL A 94 30.12 -43.53 -39.30
CA VAL A 94 31.14 -42.67 -39.97
C VAL A 94 31.12 -41.24 -39.44
N GLU A 95 29.99 -40.79 -38.90
CA GLU A 95 29.83 -39.45 -38.32
C GLU A 95 28.97 -39.48 -37.04
N SER A 96 29.20 -38.49 -36.19
CA SER A 96 28.38 -38.17 -35.02
C SER A 96 27.90 -36.72 -35.08
N CYS A 97 26.61 -36.51 -34.92
CA CYS A 97 25.97 -35.20 -35.00
C CYS A 97 25.36 -34.80 -33.66
N VAL A 98 25.52 -33.53 -33.27
CA VAL A 98 24.94 -32.97 -32.04
C VAL A 98 24.06 -31.77 -32.35
N THR A 99 22.88 -31.71 -31.72
CA THR A 99 21.93 -30.60 -31.84
C THR A 99 21.46 -30.12 -30.48
N VAL A 100 21.22 -28.80 -30.36
CA VAL A 100 20.66 -28.18 -29.14
C VAL A 100 19.30 -27.58 -29.45
N ALA A 101 18.25 -28.11 -28.84
CA ALA A 101 16.88 -27.67 -29.05
C ALA A 101 16.08 -27.69 -27.75
N PRO A 102 15.01 -26.89 -27.60
CA PRO A 102 14.10 -27.06 -26.49
C PRO A 102 13.43 -28.45 -26.56
N ALA A 103 13.16 -29.05 -25.40
CA ALA A 103 12.41 -30.29 -25.33
C ALA A 103 11.03 -30.11 -26.00
N PRO A 104 10.57 -31.10 -26.79
CA PRO A 104 9.26 -31.01 -27.43
C PRO A 104 8.19 -30.85 -26.35
N ALA A 105 7.31 -29.87 -26.52
CA ALA A 105 6.17 -29.69 -25.63
C ALA A 105 5.40 -31.01 -25.58
N LYS A 106 5.26 -31.60 -24.38
CA LYS A 106 4.38 -32.76 -24.21
C LYS A 106 3.00 -32.34 -24.69
N ALA A 107 2.53 -32.94 -25.79
CA ALA A 107 1.18 -32.69 -26.28
C ALA A 107 0.22 -32.85 -25.08
N LYS A 108 -0.67 -31.88 -24.87
CA LYS A 108 -1.70 -31.98 -23.84
C LYS A 108 -2.47 -33.27 -24.11
N ALA A 109 -2.14 -34.34 -23.41
CA ALA A 109 -2.94 -35.54 -23.41
C ALA A 109 -4.32 -35.10 -22.93
N LYS A 110 -5.35 -35.23 -23.79
CA LYS A 110 -6.74 -35.09 -23.36
C LYS A 110 -6.91 -36.06 -22.19
N ALA A 111 -6.92 -35.52 -20.98
CA ALA A 111 -7.03 -36.30 -19.77
C ALA A 111 -8.39 -37.00 -19.77
N LYS A 112 -8.42 -38.30 -20.12
CA LYS A 112 -9.31 -39.22 -19.44
C LYS A 112 -8.65 -39.51 -18.10
N SER A 113 -9.34 -39.05 -17.06
CA SER A 113 -9.05 -39.28 -15.65
C SER A 113 -8.62 -40.73 -15.40
N ARG A 114 -7.35 -40.93 -15.03
CA ARG A 114 -7.00 -41.98 -14.07
C ARG A 114 -5.76 -41.57 -13.31
N ALA A 115 -5.95 -41.45 -12.00
CA ALA A 115 -4.92 -41.17 -11.03
C ALA A 115 -3.79 -42.20 -11.10
N ALA A 116 -2.57 -41.70 -11.26
CA ALA A 116 -1.35 -42.39 -10.87
C ALA A 116 -0.32 -41.32 -10.50
N SER A 117 -0.17 -41.13 -9.20
CA SER A 117 0.87 -40.37 -8.54
C SER A 117 2.26 -40.91 -8.93
N ALA A 118 3.04 -40.10 -9.63
CA ALA A 118 4.48 -40.28 -9.80
C ALA A 118 5.17 -39.04 -9.21
N PRO A 119 6.20 -39.19 -8.35
CA PRO A 119 6.80 -38.07 -7.64
C PRO A 119 7.63 -37.22 -8.61
N ALA A 120 7.32 -35.92 -8.65
CA ALA A 120 8.21 -34.91 -9.19
C ALA A 120 9.52 -34.97 -8.39
N ALA A 121 10.62 -35.31 -9.08
CA ALA A 121 11.95 -35.25 -8.49
C ALA A 121 12.21 -33.80 -8.05
N ALA A 122 12.40 -33.62 -6.75
CA ALA A 122 12.66 -32.35 -6.13
C ALA A 122 13.98 -31.75 -6.65
N ALA A 123 13.88 -30.57 -7.25
CA ALA A 123 14.94 -29.57 -7.24
C ALA A 123 14.36 -28.35 -6.50
N ALA A 124 14.60 -28.28 -5.20
CA ALA A 124 14.68 -27.01 -4.48
C ALA A 124 16.16 -26.60 -4.55
N THR A 125 16.52 -25.41 -5.01
CA THR A 125 16.29 -24.10 -4.36
C THR A 125 16.18 -22.96 -5.39
N GLY A 126 15.26 -22.00 -5.16
CA GLY A 126 15.22 -20.67 -5.82
C GLY A 126 14.10 -20.46 -6.85
N SER A 127 12.95 -19.92 -6.40
CA SER A 127 11.77 -19.27 -7.04
C SER A 127 11.23 -19.64 -8.45
N CYS A 128 11.87 -20.50 -9.22
CA CYS A 128 11.50 -20.75 -10.59
C CYS A 128 10.34 -21.75 -10.77
N SER A 129 9.21 -21.28 -11.31
CA SER A 129 8.15 -22.16 -11.80
C SER A 129 8.57 -22.87 -13.10
N ILE A 130 8.62 -24.21 -13.05
CA ILE A 130 9.06 -25.12 -14.12
C ILE A 130 7.85 -25.65 -14.91
N THR A 131 6.95 -24.77 -15.35
CA THR A 131 5.72 -25.22 -16.02
C THR A 131 5.91 -25.49 -17.52
N ASN A 132 6.93 -24.91 -18.16
CA ASN A 132 7.12 -25.00 -19.61
C ASN A 132 8.57 -25.35 -19.99
N PRO A 133 8.89 -26.65 -20.21
CA PRO A 133 10.20 -27.08 -20.71
C PRO A 133 10.65 -26.28 -21.93
N GLY A 134 11.93 -25.98 -22.02
CA GLY A 134 12.52 -25.19 -23.11
C GLY A 134 12.29 -23.68 -23.01
N ASN A 135 11.81 -23.18 -21.87
CA ASN A 135 11.75 -21.75 -21.59
C ASN A 135 12.59 -21.42 -20.36
N TYR A 136 13.25 -20.28 -20.42
CA TYR A 136 13.83 -19.71 -19.23
C TYR A 136 12.75 -18.99 -18.42
N SER A 137 12.83 -19.11 -17.10
CA SER A 137 12.12 -18.30 -16.13
C SER A 137 13.10 -17.38 -15.43
N TYR A 138 12.70 -16.13 -15.23
CA TYR A 138 13.53 -15.08 -14.65
C TYR A 138 12.76 -14.28 -13.64
N GLU A 139 13.43 -13.95 -12.56
CA GLU A 139 13.03 -12.90 -11.64
C GLU A 139 14.19 -11.90 -11.54
N ARG A 140 13.99 -10.84 -10.76
CA ARG A 140 15.02 -9.80 -10.62
C ARG A 140 16.33 -10.35 -10.04
N PHE A 141 16.23 -11.36 -9.18
CA PHE A 141 17.37 -11.96 -8.47
C PHE A 141 17.49 -13.47 -8.71
N SER A 142 16.87 -14.02 -9.75
CA SER A 142 17.05 -15.43 -10.09
C SER A 142 16.82 -15.68 -11.58
N TYR A 143 17.40 -16.76 -12.08
CA TYR A 143 17.15 -17.25 -13.42
C TYR A 143 17.28 -18.75 -13.47
N CYS A 144 16.52 -19.39 -14.34
CA CYS A 144 16.64 -20.82 -14.58
C CYS A 144 16.07 -21.21 -15.94
N VAL A 145 16.42 -22.42 -16.38
CA VAL A 145 15.85 -23.10 -17.54
C VAL A 145 15.81 -24.60 -17.26
N THR A 146 14.80 -25.25 -17.81
CA THR A 146 14.71 -26.72 -17.80
C THR A 146 14.34 -27.21 -19.18
N GLY A 147 14.66 -28.47 -19.49
CA GLY A 147 14.24 -29.07 -20.75
C GLY A 147 14.99 -28.53 -21.97
N ILE A 148 16.28 -28.22 -21.85
CA ILE A 148 17.15 -28.06 -23.03
C ILE A 148 17.60 -29.46 -23.45
N ASN A 149 17.22 -29.90 -24.64
CA ASN A 149 17.67 -31.18 -25.18
C ASN A 149 18.95 -31.00 -25.99
N VAL A 150 19.99 -31.71 -25.58
CA VAL A 150 21.19 -31.97 -26.37
C VAL A 150 21.07 -33.37 -26.95
N THR A 151 20.86 -33.47 -28.27
CA THR A 151 20.65 -34.74 -28.96
C THR A 151 21.92 -35.14 -29.70
N TYR A 152 22.41 -36.34 -29.42
CA TYR A 152 23.56 -36.98 -30.06
C TYR A 152 23.07 -38.10 -30.99
N ILE A 153 23.52 -38.08 -32.25
CA ILE A 153 23.12 -39.05 -33.29
C ILE A 153 24.38 -39.66 -33.91
N LEU A 154 24.39 -40.98 -34.11
CA LEU A 154 25.38 -41.70 -34.92
C LEU A 154 24.77 -42.05 -36.28
N ARG A 155 25.52 -41.81 -37.36
CA ARG A 155 25.10 -42.18 -38.73
C ARG A 155 26.11 -43.08 -39.44
N ASP A 156 25.59 -44.01 -40.23
CA ASP A 156 26.38 -44.89 -41.10
C ASP A 156 26.86 -44.18 -42.38
N SER A 157 27.61 -44.88 -43.24
CA SER A 157 28.13 -44.34 -44.51
C SER A 157 27.06 -43.91 -45.53
N ARG A 158 25.79 -44.26 -45.30
CA ARG A 158 24.63 -43.88 -46.13
C ARG A 158 23.81 -42.76 -45.49
N GLY A 159 24.28 -42.19 -44.37
CA GLY A 159 23.57 -41.17 -43.60
C GLY A 159 22.42 -41.72 -42.75
N VAL A 160 22.30 -43.04 -42.60
CA VAL A 160 21.23 -43.67 -41.82
C VAL A 160 21.57 -43.57 -40.33
N GLU A 161 20.61 -43.13 -39.51
CA GLU A 161 20.74 -43.14 -38.05
C GLU A 161 20.83 -44.57 -37.52
N ILE A 162 21.92 -44.87 -36.83
CA ILE A 162 22.19 -46.18 -36.21
C ILE A 162 22.24 -46.10 -34.67
N GLY A 163 22.23 -44.90 -34.11
CA GLY A 163 22.13 -44.71 -32.67
C GLY A 163 21.78 -43.28 -32.30
N ARG A 164 21.09 -43.11 -31.16
CA ARG A 164 20.64 -41.82 -30.64
C ARG A 164 20.68 -41.78 -29.13
N GLY A 165 21.16 -40.66 -28.58
CA GLY A 165 21.03 -40.33 -27.17
C GLY A 165 20.52 -38.92 -26.98
N VAL A 166 19.68 -38.70 -25.98
CA VAL A 166 19.16 -37.37 -25.63
C VAL A 166 19.53 -37.05 -24.20
N LEU A 167 20.21 -35.92 -24.00
CA LEU A 167 20.52 -35.35 -22.71
C LEU A 167 19.60 -34.15 -22.48
N GLU A 168 18.85 -34.18 -21.39
CA GLU A 168 18.06 -33.04 -20.92
C GLU A 168 18.88 -32.24 -19.91
N VAL A 169 19.06 -30.96 -20.19
CA VAL A 169 19.84 -30.01 -19.38
C VAL A 169 18.89 -29.04 -18.69
N SER A 170 19.18 -28.78 -17.42
CA SER A 170 18.53 -27.78 -16.59
C SER A 170 19.59 -26.96 -15.86
N THR A 171 19.44 -25.64 -15.84
CA THR A 171 20.32 -24.76 -15.06
C THR A 171 19.52 -23.74 -14.26
N GLY A 172 20.08 -23.29 -13.14
CA GLY A 172 19.43 -22.28 -12.30
C GLY A 172 20.38 -21.63 -11.30
N ALA A 173 20.17 -20.36 -11.03
CA ALA A 173 20.95 -19.59 -10.08
C ALA A 173 20.12 -18.49 -9.40
N ASP A 174 20.50 -18.20 -8.16
CA ASP A 174 20.08 -17.01 -7.43
C ASP A 174 21.21 -15.97 -7.46
N LEU A 175 20.85 -14.73 -7.76
CA LEU A 175 21.69 -13.54 -7.66
C LEU A 175 21.46 -12.90 -6.29
N SER A 176 22.43 -12.08 -5.86
CA SER A 176 22.33 -11.38 -4.58
C SER A 176 22.37 -9.86 -4.81
N PRO A 177 21.46 -9.08 -4.17
CA PRO A 177 21.58 -7.63 -4.16
C PRO A 177 22.81 -7.14 -3.38
N THR A 178 23.50 -8.01 -2.65
CA THR A 178 24.65 -7.65 -1.81
C THR A 178 25.92 -8.47 -2.08
N ALA A 179 25.95 -9.25 -3.17
CA ALA A 179 27.14 -9.98 -3.59
C ALA A 179 27.29 -9.98 -5.11
N THR A 180 28.54 -9.92 -5.56
CA THR A 180 28.91 -9.98 -6.97
C THR A 180 29.43 -11.36 -7.41
N THR A 181 29.29 -12.34 -6.54
CA THR A 181 29.60 -13.74 -6.80
C THR A 181 28.33 -14.57 -6.64
N TRP A 182 28.15 -15.57 -7.48
CA TRP A 182 27.01 -16.48 -7.39
C TRP A 182 27.38 -17.86 -7.94
N SER A 183 26.56 -18.85 -7.59
CA SER A 183 26.68 -20.22 -8.06
C SER A 183 25.47 -20.57 -8.90
N GLU A 184 25.72 -21.21 -10.04
CA GLU A 184 24.67 -21.76 -10.89
C GLU A 184 24.75 -23.29 -10.82
N GLN A 185 23.62 -23.90 -10.46
CA GLN A 185 23.46 -25.35 -10.48
C GLN A 185 23.16 -25.81 -11.90
N VAL A 186 23.84 -26.86 -12.32
CA VAL A 186 23.68 -27.51 -13.62
C VAL A 186 23.31 -28.96 -13.38
N THR A 187 22.25 -29.41 -14.04
CA THR A 187 21.78 -30.79 -14.01
C THR A 187 21.64 -31.30 -15.44
N VAL A 188 22.18 -32.49 -15.71
CA VAL A 188 22.07 -33.17 -17.00
C VAL A 188 21.56 -34.59 -16.78
N LYS A 189 20.48 -34.96 -17.47
CA LYS A 189 19.88 -36.30 -17.39
C LYS A 189 19.80 -36.94 -18.77
N MET A 190 20.20 -38.20 -18.90
CA MET A 190 19.94 -38.93 -20.15
C MET A 190 18.49 -39.43 -20.16
N THR A 191 17.68 -38.89 -21.08
CA THR A 191 16.23 -39.15 -21.14
C THR A 191 15.84 -40.14 -22.24
N ALA A 192 16.68 -40.32 -23.25
CA ALA A 192 16.50 -41.33 -24.29
C ALA A 192 17.84 -41.91 -24.75
N ALA A 193 17.83 -43.19 -25.10
CA ALA A 193 18.95 -43.97 -25.63
C ALA A 193 18.41 -45.04 -26.58
N SER A 194 18.96 -45.18 -27.79
CA SER A 194 18.56 -46.21 -28.75
C SER A 194 19.68 -46.58 -29.71
N GLY A 195 19.57 -47.76 -30.33
CA GLY A 195 20.56 -48.29 -31.25
C GLY A 195 21.92 -48.47 -30.58
N ASP A 196 22.98 -48.03 -31.25
CA ASP A 196 24.36 -48.17 -30.76
C ASP A 196 24.72 -47.20 -29.63
N VAL A 197 23.88 -46.21 -29.34
CA VAL A 197 24.08 -45.25 -28.24
C VAL A 197 23.40 -45.76 -26.97
N THR A 198 24.17 -46.48 -26.15
CA THR A 198 23.72 -46.99 -24.82
C THR A 198 24.16 -46.10 -23.65
N SER A 199 25.16 -45.27 -23.86
CA SER A 199 25.71 -44.31 -22.91
C SER A 199 26.42 -43.18 -23.65
N LEU A 200 26.57 -42.04 -22.98
CA LEU A 200 27.30 -40.88 -23.49
C LEU A 200 28.31 -40.41 -22.46
N ASN A 201 29.42 -39.83 -22.89
CA ASN A 201 30.29 -39.01 -22.04
C ASN A 201 29.85 -37.56 -22.17
N ALA A 202 29.64 -36.88 -21.05
CA ALA A 202 29.21 -35.49 -21.02
C ALA A 202 30.17 -34.65 -20.17
N LYS A 203 30.72 -33.60 -20.77
CA LYS A 203 31.44 -32.53 -20.06
C LYS A 203 30.72 -31.20 -20.29
N PHE A 204 30.72 -30.35 -19.29
CA PHE A 204 30.07 -29.04 -19.33
C PHE A 204 31.09 -27.94 -19.01
N ARG A 205 30.99 -26.83 -19.72
CA ARG A 205 31.80 -25.63 -19.49
C ARG A 205 30.94 -24.38 -19.53
N ALA A 206 31.03 -23.58 -18.47
CA ALA A 206 30.47 -22.25 -18.36
C ALA A 206 31.52 -21.19 -18.67
N SER A 207 31.06 -20.09 -19.26
CA SER A 207 31.78 -18.84 -19.43
C SER A 207 30.81 -17.66 -19.30
N CYS A 208 31.32 -16.43 -19.37
CA CYS A 208 30.51 -15.22 -19.44
C CYS A 208 31.24 -14.16 -20.26
N ASP A 209 30.49 -13.17 -20.73
CA ASP A 209 31.04 -12.05 -21.51
C ASP A 209 31.89 -11.11 -20.62
N ALA A 210 32.50 -10.09 -21.25
CA ALA A 210 33.35 -9.11 -20.57
C ALA A 210 32.63 -8.45 -19.38
N GLY A 211 33.37 -8.24 -18.28
CA GLY A 211 32.82 -7.76 -17.01
C GLY A 211 32.44 -8.89 -16.03
N CYS A 212 32.53 -10.15 -16.44
CA CYS A 212 32.34 -11.32 -15.59
C CYS A 212 33.49 -12.32 -15.78
N THR A 213 33.77 -13.11 -14.73
CA THR A 213 34.69 -14.25 -14.76
C THR A 213 33.98 -15.49 -14.23
N ALA A 214 33.97 -16.57 -15.02
CA ALA A 214 33.58 -17.90 -14.53
C ALA A 214 34.74 -18.49 -13.71
N THR A 215 34.64 -18.45 -12.38
CA THR A 215 35.68 -18.87 -11.44
C THR A 215 35.75 -20.38 -11.28
N LYS A 216 34.62 -21.07 -11.38
CA LYS A 216 34.54 -22.53 -11.56
C LYS A 216 33.80 -22.80 -12.86
N THR A 217 34.55 -23.16 -13.89
CA THR A 217 34.02 -23.28 -15.25
C THR A 217 33.32 -24.60 -15.53
N ALA A 218 33.55 -25.66 -14.74
CA ALA A 218 32.96 -26.97 -14.99
C ALA A 218 32.30 -27.53 -13.72
N PRO A 219 31.03 -27.97 -13.77
CA PRO A 219 30.36 -28.62 -12.65
C PRO A 219 30.89 -30.04 -12.42
N TRP A 220 31.34 -30.69 -13.50
CA TRP A 220 32.06 -31.96 -13.55
C TRP A 220 33.03 -31.95 -14.75
N TYR A 221 34.13 -32.71 -14.68
CA TYR A 221 35.17 -32.72 -15.72
C TYR A 221 34.96 -33.78 -16.82
N GLY A 222 33.85 -34.53 -16.74
CA GLY A 222 33.49 -35.63 -17.63
C GLY A 222 32.71 -36.70 -16.85
N GLY A 223 32.20 -37.70 -17.53
CA GLY A 223 31.49 -38.81 -16.91
C GLY A 223 30.58 -39.53 -17.88
N ALA A 224 30.58 -40.86 -17.83
CA ALA A 224 29.62 -41.66 -18.57
C ALA A 224 28.23 -41.52 -17.92
N ILE A 225 27.23 -41.17 -18.73
CA ILE A 225 25.82 -41.10 -18.35
C ILE A 225 25.07 -42.16 -19.17
N THR A 226 24.28 -42.99 -18.48
CA THR A 226 23.40 -44.00 -19.09
C THR A 226 21.94 -43.57 -18.94
N LEU A 227 21.03 -44.22 -19.65
CA LEU A 227 19.60 -43.90 -19.63
C LEU A 227 19.06 -43.84 -18.19
N GLY A 228 18.45 -42.71 -17.85
CA GLY A 228 17.87 -42.46 -16.53
C GLY A 228 18.84 -41.90 -15.47
N GLN A 229 20.15 -41.92 -15.72
CA GLN A 229 21.14 -41.30 -14.82
C GLN A 229 21.17 -39.78 -14.96
N THR A 230 21.61 -39.13 -13.88
CA THR A 230 21.72 -37.68 -13.76
C THR A 230 23.10 -37.29 -13.26
N LEU A 231 23.69 -36.28 -13.88
CA LEU A 231 24.87 -35.56 -13.40
C LEU A 231 24.43 -34.20 -12.85
N THR A 232 24.87 -33.86 -11.65
CA THR A 232 24.55 -32.58 -11.01
C THR A 232 25.81 -31.98 -10.39
N GLY A 233 25.94 -30.66 -10.49
CA GLY A 233 27.05 -29.92 -9.92
C GLY A 233 26.90 -28.43 -10.20
N ASN A 234 27.83 -27.64 -9.66
CA ASN A 234 27.74 -26.19 -9.74
C ASN A 234 28.91 -25.59 -10.53
N VAL A 235 28.61 -24.53 -11.26
CA VAL A 235 29.58 -23.54 -11.76
C VAL A 235 29.48 -22.27 -10.90
N THR A 236 30.51 -21.44 -10.92
CA THR A 236 30.54 -20.19 -10.14
C THR A 236 31.06 -19.04 -10.98
N TYR A 237 30.54 -17.86 -10.70
CA TYR A 237 30.86 -16.63 -11.40
C TYR A 237 31.25 -15.52 -10.41
N SER A 238 31.97 -14.52 -10.92
CA SER A 238 32.38 -13.33 -10.18
C SER A 238 32.38 -12.12 -11.11
N SER A 239 31.84 -10.99 -10.65
CA SER A 239 31.86 -9.70 -11.34
C SER A 239 32.13 -8.57 -10.35
N PRO A 240 33.35 -8.44 -9.81
CA PRO A 240 33.67 -7.41 -8.82
C PRO A 240 33.42 -6.00 -9.37
N GLN A 241 32.79 -5.14 -8.57
CA GLN A 241 32.47 -3.76 -8.94
C GLN A 241 33.04 -2.80 -7.90
N THR A 242 33.49 -1.64 -8.36
CA THR A 242 33.90 -0.51 -7.50
C THR A 242 32.77 0.50 -7.39
N THR A 243 32.76 1.32 -6.34
CA THR A 243 31.72 2.34 -6.11
C THR A 243 31.44 3.17 -7.36
N GLY A 244 30.17 3.25 -7.75
CA GLY A 244 29.70 3.98 -8.93
C GLY A 244 29.83 3.23 -10.27
N SER A 245 30.45 2.06 -10.30
CA SER A 245 30.59 1.26 -11.53
C SER A 245 29.45 0.26 -11.74
N SER A 246 29.27 -0.17 -12.98
CA SER A 246 28.37 -1.26 -13.35
C SER A 246 28.93 -2.05 -14.54
N ALA A 247 28.65 -3.34 -14.59
CA ALA A 247 28.94 -4.22 -15.71
C ALA A 247 27.71 -5.07 -16.02
N SER A 248 27.42 -5.23 -17.32
CA SER A 248 26.29 -6.04 -17.76
C SER A 248 26.74 -7.04 -18.82
N PHE A 249 26.45 -8.32 -18.62
CA PHE A 249 27.00 -9.44 -19.39
C PHE A 249 26.01 -10.60 -19.49
N PHE A 250 26.26 -11.53 -20.42
CA PHE A 250 25.53 -12.79 -20.50
C PHE A 250 26.40 -13.96 -20.02
N THR A 251 25.78 -14.96 -19.41
CA THR A 251 26.41 -16.28 -19.19
C THR A 251 26.27 -17.13 -20.44
N SER A 252 27.30 -17.92 -20.71
CA SER A 252 27.40 -18.79 -21.89
C SER A 252 27.78 -20.20 -21.46
N TYR A 253 27.30 -21.19 -22.21
CA TYR A 253 27.44 -22.59 -21.88
C TYR A 253 27.85 -23.38 -23.10
N ALA A 254 28.73 -24.35 -22.88
CA ALA A 254 29.21 -25.29 -23.87
C ALA A 254 29.21 -26.70 -23.26
N MET A 255 28.71 -27.67 -24.02
CA MET A 255 28.76 -29.08 -23.69
C MET A 255 29.60 -29.85 -24.72
N TYR A 256 30.25 -30.88 -24.23
CA TYR A 256 31.01 -31.83 -25.01
C TYR A 256 30.34 -33.19 -24.83
N VAL A 257 29.62 -33.63 -25.85
CA VAL A 257 28.83 -34.87 -25.81
C VAL A 257 29.42 -35.85 -26.80
N THR A 258 29.83 -37.02 -26.30
CA THR A 258 30.52 -38.02 -27.12
C THR A 258 30.17 -39.43 -26.68
N SER A 259 30.59 -40.43 -27.45
CA SER A 259 30.55 -41.81 -26.99
C SER A 259 31.56 -42.08 -25.86
N PRO A 260 31.33 -43.09 -25.02
CA PRO A 260 32.28 -43.47 -23.99
C PRO A 260 33.68 -43.76 -24.56
N ASN A 261 34.73 -43.37 -23.83
CA ASN A 261 36.14 -43.53 -24.20
C ASN A 261 36.60 -42.74 -25.43
N THR A 262 35.79 -41.79 -25.90
CA THR A 262 36.25 -40.76 -26.84
C THR A 262 36.41 -39.44 -26.12
N THR A 263 37.42 -38.66 -26.53
CA THR A 263 37.72 -37.35 -25.92
C THR A 263 37.46 -36.27 -26.96
N PRO A 264 36.34 -35.54 -26.89
CA PRO A 264 36.12 -34.38 -27.74
C PRO A 264 37.10 -33.27 -27.37
N THR A 265 37.78 -32.69 -28.35
CA THR A 265 38.65 -31.53 -28.18
C THR A 265 37.85 -30.22 -28.18
N ASP A 266 36.74 -30.19 -28.91
CA ASP A 266 35.92 -28.99 -29.14
C ASP A 266 34.47 -29.20 -28.66
N PRO A 267 33.80 -28.14 -28.18
CA PRO A 267 32.41 -28.23 -27.77
C PRO A 267 31.49 -28.41 -28.99
N ASN A 268 30.54 -29.35 -28.92
CA ASN A 268 29.61 -29.65 -30.01
C ASN A 268 28.15 -29.30 -29.68
N ALA A 269 27.94 -28.60 -28.57
CA ALA A 269 26.66 -28.05 -28.15
C ALA A 269 26.90 -26.75 -27.39
N SER A 270 26.41 -25.61 -27.88
CA SER A 270 26.60 -24.31 -27.22
C SER A 270 25.33 -23.46 -27.20
N TRP A 271 25.12 -22.71 -26.13
CA TRP A 271 24.03 -21.75 -25.98
C TRP A 271 24.38 -20.64 -24.97
N LYS A 272 23.57 -19.59 -24.91
CA LYS A 272 23.69 -18.50 -23.92
C LYS A 272 22.44 -18.38 -23.07
N ASN A 273 22.56 -17.81 -21.88
CA ASN A 273 21.42 -17.26 -21.18
C ASN A 273 20.92 -16.04 -21.97
N PRO A 274 19.64 -15.98 -22.39
CA PRO A 274 19.13 -14.86 -23.18
C PRO A 274 18.84 -13.60 -22.35
N ARG A 275 19.06 -13.60 -21.03
CA ARG A 275 18.96 -12.40 -20.19
C ARG A 275 20.31 -11.94 -19.70
N GLN A 276 20.50 -10.63 -19.80
CA GLN A 276 21.68 -9.97 -19.28
C GLN A 276 21.61 -9.95 -17.76
N ILE A 277 22.74 -10.19 -17.11
CA ILE A 277 22.94 -9.96 -15.68
C ILE A 277 23.71 -8.66 -15.56
N ARG A 278 23.25 -7.76 -14.67
CA ARG A 278 23.99 -6.56 -14.29
C ARG A 278 24.52 -6.77 -12.88
N CYS A 279 25.82 -6.58 -12.69
CA CYS A 279 26.41 -6.37 -11.37
C CYS A 279 26.88 -4.92 -11.28
N ASP A 280 26.62 -4.25 -10.18
CA ASP A 280 26.99 -2.84 -10.01
C ASP A 280 27.41 -2.50 -8.58
N HIS A 281 27.89 -1.28 -8.35
CA HIS A 281 27.97 -0.65 -7.04
C HIS A 281 27.50 0.81 -7.18
N ALA A 282 26.47 1.01 -7.99
CA ALA A 282 26.01 2.32 -8.45
C ALA A 282 24.71 2.78 -7.77
N VAL A 283 24.15 1.99 -6.85
CA VAL A 283 22.96 2.40 -6.07
C VAL A 283 23.27 3.65 -5.23
N GLY A 284 24.48 3.77 -4.66
CA GLY A 284 24.88 4.89 -3.80
C GLY A 284 24.61 4.66 -2.30
N GLY A 285 24.88 5.67 -1.48
CA GLY A 285 24.68 5.62 -0.03
C GLY A 285 25.52 4.52 0.65
N THR A 286 24.88 3.74 1.52
CA THR A 286 25.50 2.61 2.23
C THR A 286 25.36 1.27 1.50
N SER A 287 24.81 1.27 0.28
CA SER A 287 24.67 0.04 -0.51
C SER A 287 26.04 -0.56 -0.85
N VAL A 288 26.14 -1.88 -0.74
CA VAL A 288 27.30 -2.64 -1.24
C VAL A 288 27.08 -3.05 -2.71
N ALA A 289 28.09 -3.67 -3.33
CA ALA A 289 27.98 -4.21 -4.68
C ALA A 289 27.07 -5.45 -4.73
N GLY A 290 26.36 -5.64 -5.84
CA GLY A 290 25.39 -6.73 -6.01
C GLY A 290 25.00 -6.94 -7.47
N CYS A 291 24.22 -7.98 -7.75
CA CYS A 291 23.77 -8.34 -9.10
C CYS A 291 22.24 -8.48 -9.19
N ALA A 292 21.70 -8.15 -10.38
CA ALA A 292 20.29 -8.29 -10.71
C ALA A 292 20.11 -8.57 -12.22
N VAL A 293 18.92 -9.03 -12.61
CA VAL A 293 18.47 -9.10 -14.01
C VAL A 293 17.73 -7.80 -14.35
N PRO A 294 18.37 -6.81 -15.02
CA PRO A 294 17.80 -5.48 -15.21
C PRO A 294 16.54 -5.45 -16.08
N SER A 295 16.31 -6.48 -16.91
CA SER A 295 15.09 -6.55 -17.73
C SER A 295 13.82 -6.86 -16.94
N VAL A 296 13.94 -7.29 -15.67
CA VAL A 296 12.81 -7.44 -14.76
C VAL A 296 12.72 -6.16 -13.94
N MET A 297 11.65 -5.38 -14.13
CA MET A 297 11.47 -4.10 -13.44
C MET A 297 11.52 -4.27 -11.92
N ALA A 298 12.14 -3.32 -11.23
CA ALA A 298 12.21 -3.30 -9.77
C ALA A 298 10.82 -3.05 -9.16
N VAL A 299 10.54 -3.70 -8.03
CA VAL A 299 9.35 -3.42 -7.22
C VAL A 299 9.81 -2.98 -5.85
N VAL A 300 9.73 -1.68 -5.59
CA VAL A 300 10.16 -1.05 -4.34
C VAL A 300 8.99 -1.05 -3.35
N PRO A 301 9.06 -1.81 -2.25
CA PRO A 301 8.01 -1.80 -1.24
C PRO A 301 8.16 -0.61 -0.29
N MET A 302 7.04 -0.01 0.09
CA MET A 302 6.93 0.93 1.19
C MET A 302 5.83 0.44 2.14
N LYS A 303 6.18 0.26 3.41
CA LYS A 303 5.30 -0.33 4.42
C LYS A 303 5.23 0.54 5.66
N ALA A 304 4.02 0.78 6.16
CA ALA A 304 3.81 1.39 7.45
C ALA A 304 2.82 0.56 8.26
N THR A 305 3.09 0.41 9.55
CA THR A 305 2.14 -0.08 10.56
C THR A 305 1.51 1.10 11.29
N SER A 306 0.53 0.84 12.16
CA SER A 306 -0.10 1.87 12.98
C SER A 306 0.80 2.45 14.08
N ALA A 307 2.00 1.90 14.28
CA ALA A 307 2.99 2.42 15.23
C ALA A 307 4.09 3.24 14.55
N ASP A 308 4.15 3.22 13.22
CA ASP A 308 5.19 3.88 12.44
C ASP A 308 4.81 5.33 12.13
N ALA A 309 5.83 6.16 11.85
CA ALA A 309 5.66 7.50 11.27
C ALA A 309 5.28 7.39 9.78
N GLY A 310 4.14 6.76 9.48
CA GLY A 310 3.74 6.34 8.14
C GLY A 310 3.07 7.40 7.26
N GLY A 311 2.88 8.64 7.73
CA GLY A 311 2.01 9.62 7.04
C GLY A 311 2.41 9.89 5.60
N ALA A 312 3.70 10.09 5.33
CA ALA A 312 4.18 10.28 3.96
C ALA A 312 3.94 9.05 3.07
N VAL A 313 4.18 7.84 3.60
CA VAL A 313 3.91 6.57 2.87
C VAL A 313 2.43 6.45 2.51
N ALA A 314 1.55 6.83 3.44
CA ALA A 314 0.11 6.83 3.23
C ALA A 314 -0.31 7.84 2.14
N ALA A 315 0.22 9.07 2.20
CA ALA A 315 -0.05 10.08 1.18
C ALA A 315 0.41 9.63 -0.22
N TYR A 316 1.55 8.95 -0.33
CA TYR A 316 2.07 8.41 -1.60
C TYR A 316 1.19 7.28 -2.14
N GLY A 317 0.77 6.36 -1.26
CA GLY A 317 -0.18 5.30 -1.62
C GLY A 317 -1.54 5.85 -2.04
N TRP A 318 -2.02 6.89 -1.36
CA TRP A 318 -3.24 7.60 -1.76
C TRP A 318 -3.08 8.24 -3.14
N ALA A 319 -1.97 8.95 -3.40
CA ALA A 319 -1.71 9.61 -4.67
C ALA A 319 -1.67 8.62 -5.84
N GLN A 320 -0.98 7.49 -5.64
CA GLN A 320 -0.91 6.39 -6.62
C GLN A 320 -2.30 5.83 -6.97
N ASN A 321 -3.27 5.87 -6.05
CA ASN A 321 -4.60 5.31 -6.25
C ASN A 321 -5.66 6.32 -6.70
N ASN A 322 -5.46 7.61 -6.43
CA ASN A 322 -6.48 8.64 -6.65
C ASN A 322 -6.17 9.60 -7.80
N LEU A 323 -4.90 9.77 -8.17
CA LEU A 323 -4.49 10.60 -9.31
C LEU A 323 -4.38 9.79 -10.60
N ASN A 324 -4.72 10.42 -11.73
CA ASN A 324 -4.73 9.82 -13.05
C ASN A 324 -3.33 9.35 -13.51
N GLY A 325 -2.28 10.02 -13.04
CA GLY A 325 -0.90 9.60 -13.32
C GLY A 325 -0.59 8.20 -12.79
N ALA A 326 -1.23 7.78 -11.69
CA ALA A 326 -1.06 6.49 -11.05
C ALA A 326 0.43 6.08 -10.89
N TRP A 327 1.27 7.07 -10.59
CA TRP A 327 2.72 6.93 -10.61
C TRP A 327 3.21 5.82 -9.67
N GLY A 328 4.20 5.06 -10.14
CA GLY A 328 4.73 3.89 -9.45
C GLY A 328 3.94 2.61 -9.69
N LYS A 329 2.86 2.61 -10.47
CA LYS A 329 2.24 1.34 -10.96
C LYS A 329 2.97 0.83 -12.19
N LYS A 330 2.82 -0.45 -12.51
CA LYS A 330 3.36 -1.07 -13.73
C LYS A 330 3.08 -0.32 -15.04
N GLY A 331 1.90 0.30 -15.16
CA GLY A 331 1.52 1.09 -16.35
C GLY A 331 2.13 2.50 -16.40
N SER A 332 2.57 3.02 -15.25
CA SER A 332 3.14 4.35 -15.07
C SER A 332 4.31 4.28 -14.06
N PRO A 333 5.39 3.53 -14.38
CA PRO A 333 6.49 3.35 -13.46
C PRO A 333 7.23 4.67 -13.22
N LEU A 334 7.90 4.76 -12.08
CA LEU A 334 8.81 5.86 -11.80
C LEU A 334 10.19 5.55 -12.37
N THR A 335 10.95 6.59 -12.73
CA THR A 335 12.31 6.46 -13.23
C THR A 335 13.28 7.08 -12.24
N ARG A 336 14.20 6.29 -11.67
CA ARG A 336 15.16 6.80 -10.69
C ARG A 336 16.02 7.91 -11.30
N SER A 337 16.21 8.98 -10.53
CA SER A 337 17.06 10.11 -10.89
C SER A 337 17.85 10.60 -9.69
N THR A 338 19.16 10.52 -9.79
CA THR A 338 20.12 10.93 -8.76
C THR A 338 20.60 12.38 -8.92
N SER A 339 20.41 12.96 -10.10
CA SER A 339 20.74 14.35 -10.40
C SER A 339 19.52 15.26 -10.32
N GLY A 340 19.67 16.47 -9.80
CA GLY A 340 18.58 17.46 -9.74
C GLY A 340 17.49 17.17 -8.69
N VAL A 341 17.71 16.23 -7.76
CA VAL A 341 16.76 15.83 -6.72
C VAL A 341 16.24 17.04 -5.92
N ALA A 342 17.17 17.83 -5.35
CA ALA A 342 16.82 19.01 -4.56
C ALA A 342 16.00 20.04 -5.36
N GLY A 343 16.28 20.20 -6.66
CA GLY A 343 15.53 21.09 -7.54
C GLY A 343 14.11 20.62 -7.80
N ARG A 344 13.90 19.31 -7.99
CA ARG A 344 12.56 18.73 -8.14
C ARG A 344 11.75 18.84 -6.86
N THR A 345 12.32 18.46 -5.71
CA THR A 345 11.63 18.61 -4.42
C THR A 345 11.28 20.06 -4.13
N ALA A 346 12.21 21.00 -4.39
CA ALA A 346 11.94 22.43 -4.21
C ALA A 346 10.84 22.96 -5.14
N SER A 347 10.76 22.46 -6.37
CA SER A 347 9.70 22.82 -7.34
C SER A 347 8.33 22.31 -6.87
N THR A 348 8.24 21.04 -6.46
CA THR A 348 6.98 20.46 -5.94
C THR A 348 6.55 21.14 -4.65
N CYS A 349 7.47 21.48 -3.75
CA CYS A 349 7.15 22.13 -2.48
C CYS A 349 7.13 23.68 -2.56
N ALA A 350 7.26 24.27 -3.76
CA ALA A 350 7.15 25.70 -3.93
C ALA A 350 5.73 26.18 -3.55
N GLY A 351 5.65 27.28 -2.80
CA GLY A 351 4.36 27.84 -2.34
C GLY A 351 3.70 27.08 -1.18
N PHE A 352 4.34 26.04 -0.65
CA PHE A 352 3.82 25.30 0.52
C PHE A 352 3.66 26.23 1.74
N THR A 353 2.45 26.24 2.31
CA THR A 353 2.12 27.01 3.51
C THR A 353 1.87 26.05 4.66
N ALA A 354 2.74 26.09 5.68
CA ALA A 354 2.63 25.19 6.82
C ALA A 354 1.30 25.36 7.57
N GLN A 355 0.62 24.24 7.82
CA GLN A 355 -0.63 24.11 8.55
C GLN A 355 -0.35 23.61 9.97
N THR A 356 0.40 24.41 10.75
CA THR A 356 0.88 23.98 12.09
C THR A 356 -0.23 23.75 13.12
N ASP A 357 -1.44 24.25 12.84
CA ASP A 357 -2.64 23.99 13.65
C ASP A 357 -3.23 22.59 13.38
N LEU A 358 -2.90 21.97 12.23
CA LEU A 358 -3.37 20.64 11.80
C LEU A 358 -2.27 19.57 11.91
N VAL A 359 -1.02 19.92 11.59
CA VAL A 359 0.14 19.01 11.61
C VAL A 359 1.27 19.62 12.44
N GLY A 360 1.70 18.93 13.49
CA GLY A 360 2.78 19.41 14.35
C GLY A 360 4.11 19.48 13.61
N SER A 361 4.79 20.64 13.68
CA SER A 361 6.04 20.88 12.93
C SER A 361 5.92 20.58 11.43
N ASP A 362 4.79 20.96 10.84
CA ASP A 362 4.43 20.66 9.46
C ASP A 362 5.52 20.93 8.42
N SER A 363 5.68 19.98 7.50
CA SER A 363 6.66 19.97 6.42
C SER A 363 6.05 19.37 5.15
N CYS A 364 6.64 19.71 4.00
CA CYS A 364 6.17 19.23 2.71
C CYS A 364 6.77 17.86 2.37
N GLY A 365 5.91 16.88 2.10
CA GLY A 365 6.25 15.63 1.41
C GLY A 365 5.82 15.68 -0.05
N ASP A 366 6.76 15.49 -0.98
CA ASP A 366 6.51 15.52 -2.42
C ASP A 366 6.26 14.13 -3.01
N PHE A 367 5.23 14.01 -3.86
CA PHE A 367 5.02 12.81 -4.68
C PHE A 367 4.53 13.16 -6.10
N PRO A 368 5.11 12.60 -7.18
CA PRO A 368 6.33 11.80 -7.19
C PRO A 368 7.52 12.53 -6.56
N PHE A 369 8.34 11.78 -5.82
CA PHE A 369 9.46 12.32 -5.05
C PHE A 369 10.60 12.83 -5.95
N GLY A 370 11.42 13.73 -5.40
CA GLY A 370 12.60 14.29 -6.08
C GLY A 370 13.57 13.24 -6.63
N GLU A 371 13.66 12.05 -6.06
CA GLU A 371 14.49 10.93 -6.52
C GLU A 371 13.93 10.22 -7.78
N ALA A 372 12.79 10.67 -8.31
CA ALA A 372 12.21 10.22 -9.58
C ALA A 372 12.18 11.34 -10.63
N LYS A 373 12.33 10.99 -11.91
CA LYS A 373 12.27 11.95 -13.03
C LYS A 373 10.89 12.58 -13.18
N GLU A 374 9.85 11.86 -12.78
CA GLU A 374 8.46 12.27 -12.85
C GLU A 374 8.10 13.28 -11.74
N GLY A 375 8.98 13.49 -10.76
CA GLY A 375 8.83 14.51 -9.73
C GLY A 375 9.16 15.93 -10.21
N GLY A 376 8.87 16.92 -9.38
CA GLY A 376 9.23 18.32 -9.63
C GLY A 376 8.22 19.14 -10.44
N ALA A 377 6.98 18.65 -10.56
CA ALA A 377 5.89 19.49 -11.02
C ALA A 377 5.71 20.72 -10.09
N PRO A 378 5.36 21.90 -10.61
CA PRO A 378 5.13 23.08 -9.78
C PRO A 378 4.07 22.86 -8.70
N GLY A 379 4.34 23.33 -7.48
CA GLY A 379 3.47 23.12 -6.32
C GLY A 379 2.03 23.62 -6.48
N ASP A 380 1.82 24.71 -7.22
CA ASP A 380 0.50 25.27 -7.55
C ASP A 380 -0.36 24.36 -8.46
N ARG A 381 0.23 23.29 -9.01
CA ARG A 381 -0.48 22.26 -9.79
C ARG A 381 -0.71 20.98 -9.00
N CYS A 382 -0.16 20.86 -7.79
CA CYS A 382 -0.30 19.67 -6.97
C CYS A 382 -1.61 19.67 -6.19
N VAL A 383 -2.08 18.48 -5.84
CA VAL A 383 -3.11 18.35 -4.80
C VAL A 383 -2.42 18.46 -3.43
N THR A 384 -2.96 19.30 -2.57
CA THR A 384 -2.48 19.41 -1.19
C THR A 384 -3.26 18.44 -0.31
N VAL A 385 -2.55 17.63 0.49
CA VAL A 385 -3.18 16.61 1.33
C VAL A 385 -2.63 16.57 2.75
N ILE A 386 -3.42 16.07 3.70
CA ILE A 386 -2.97 15.72 5.06
C ILE A 386 -3.25 14.22 5.28
N PRO A 387 -2.25 13.34 5.40
CA PRO A 387 -2.46 11.98 5.86
C PRO A 387 -2.76 11.97 7.36
N ASN A 388 -3.63 11.06 7.80
CA ASN A 388 -4.03 10.95 9.19
C ASN A 388 -4.27 9.51 9.60
N LEU A 389 -3.61 9.10 10.67
CA LEU A 389 -3.78 7.78 11.23
C LEU A 389 -4.94 7.81 12.22
N GLY A 390 -6.13 7.40 11.79
CA GLY A 390 -7.32 7.28 12.62
C GLY A 390 -7.70 5.82 12.86
N ASN A 391 -7.93 5.45 14.13
CA ASN A 391 -8.30 4.09 14.55
C ASN A 391 -7.35 2.97 14.10
N GLY A 392 -6.13 3.33 13.71
CA GLY A 392 -5.09 2.41 13.28
C GLY A 392 -4.99 2.25 11.75
N GLU A 393 -5.81 2.95 10.96
CA GLU A 393 -5.75 3.01 9.50
C GLU A 393 -5.43 4.43 9.01
N TRP A 394 -4.85 4.53 7.82
CA TRP A 394 -4.49 5.83 7.25
C TRP A 394 -5.60 6.37 6.35
N ASP A 395 -6.15 7.51 6.72
CA ASP A 395 -6.98 8.35 5.86
C ASP A 395 -6.15 9.50 5.26
N THR A 396 -6.65 10.13 4.20
CA THR A 396 -5.99 11.27 3.55
C THR A 396 -7.00 12.37 3.23
N TYR A 397 -6.81 13.53 3.85
CA TYR A 397 -7.59 14.74 3.68
C TYR A 397 -7.07 15.54 2.49
N VAL A 398 -7.94 16.19 1.70
CA VAL A 398 -7.57 17.06 0.57
C VAL A 398 -7.85 18.52 0.97
N LEU A 399 -6.89 19.44 0.74
CA LEU A 399 -6.93 20.85 1.15
C LEU A 399 -7.04 21.89 0.01
N ASN A 400 -7.29 21.48 -1.25
CA ASN A 400 -7.26 22.40 -2.40
C ASN A 400 -8.24 23.60 -2.28
N ASP A 401 -8.09 24.65 -3.09
CA ASP A 401 -8.90 25.90 -3.07
C ASP A 401 -10.43 25.71 -3.13
N ALA A 402 -10.91 24.56 -3.63
CA ALA A 402 -12.33 24.16 -3.59
C ALA A 402 -12.56 22.84 -2.83
N ASN A 403 -11.48 22.26 -2.30
CA ASN A 403 -11.23 20.87 -1.87
C ASN A 403 -11.95 19.75 -2.66
N ILE A 404 -12.33 20.05 -3.90
CA ILE A 404 -12.65 19.07 -4.93
C ILE A 404 -11.33 18.45 -5.40
N LEU A 405 -11.27 17.12 -5.37
CA LEU A 405 -10.13 16.36 -5.87
C LEU A 405 -9.98 16.55 -7.40
N ASP A 406 -8.95 17.28 -7.82
CA ASP A 406 -8.48 17.25 -9.21
C ASP A 406 -7.60 16.03 -9.44
N ARG A 407 -8.18 14.99 -10.04
CA ARG A 407 -7.45 13.76 -10.37
C ARG A 407 -6.41 13.98 -11.48
N THR A 408 -6.45 15.09 -12.21
CA THR A 408 -5.50 15.39 -13.29
C THR A 408 -4.21 16.05 -12.79
N SER A 409 -4.16 16.47 -11.52
CA SER A 409 -2.95 16.98 -10.90
C SER A 409 -1.79 15.98 -11.03
N PRO A 410 -0.59 16.43 -11.43
CA PRO A 410 0.54 15.55 -11.67
C PRO A 410 1.26 15.11 -10.39
N CYS A 411 0.95 15.74 -9.25
CA CYS A 411 1.68 15.62 -8.00
C CYS A 411 0.79 15.84 -6.77
N VAL A 412 1.35 15.50 -5.61
CA VAL A 412 0.83 15.79 -4.28
C VAL A 412 1.85 16.58 -3.47
N GLN A 413 1.36 17.60 -2.76
CA GLN A 413 2.03 18.24 -1.63
C GLN A 413 1.39 17.71 -0.33
N ALA A 414 2.07 16.81 0.37
CA ALA A 414 1.58 16.26 1.63
C ALA A 414 2.07 17.09 2.82
N HIS A 415 1.15 17.49 3.70
CA HIS A 415 1.44 18.04 5.02
C HIS A 415 1.81 16.89 5.96
N VAL A 416 3.09 16.73 6.26
CA VAL A 416 3.61 15.65 7.08
C VAL A 416 4.61 16.18 8.09
N THR A 417 4.78 15.48 9.19
CA THR A 417 5.85 15.78 10.13
C THR A 417 7.22 15.42 9.53
N PRO A 418 8.33 16.02 10.00
CA PRO A 418 9.67 15.68 9.52
C PRO A 418 10.03 14.21 9.77
N ALA A 419 9.52 13.63 10.84
CA ALA A 419 9.72 12.21 11.16
C ALA A 419 9.04 11.30 10.14
N GLU A 420 7.83 11.64 9.69
CA GLU A 420 7.11 10.88 8.67
C GLU A 420 7.79 10.99 7.30
N LYS A 421 8.25 12.19 6.94
CA LYS A 421 9.04 12.36 5.71
C LYS A 421 10.32 11.52 5.75
N GLN A 422 11.09 11.63 6.84
CA GLN A 422 12.33 10.87 7.00
C GLN A 422 12.10 9.35 6.97
N PHE A 423 11.00 8.87 7.54
CA PHE A 423 10.64 7.46 7.51
C PHE A 423 10.38 6.97 6.08
N ALA A 424 9.63 7.74 5.27
CA ALA A 424 9.40 7.40 3.88
C ALA A 424 10.69 7.46 3.03
N ASP A 425 11.52 8.48 3.25
CA ASP A 425 12.83 8.62 2.58
C ASP A 425 13.74 7.41 2.86
N THR A 426 13.77 6.93 4.11
CA THR A 426 14.53 5.73 4.50
C THR A 426 14.02 4.49 3.79
N GLN A 427 12.70 4.28 3.72
CA GLN A 427 12.13 3.12 3.01
C GLN A 427 12.41 3.15 1.51
N LEU A 428 12.35 4.33 0.89
CA LEU A 428 12.69 4.48 -0.51
C LEU A 428 14.18 4.13 -0.76
N ALA A 429 15.08 4.61 0.10
CA ALA A 429 16.51 4.32 0.02
C ALA A 429 16.83 2.83 0.22
N ASP A 430 16.22 2.19 1.24
CA ASP A 430 16.34 0.75 1.49
C ASP A 430 15.76 -0.06 0.32
N GLY A 431 14.62 0.35 -0.20
CA GLY A 431 14.00 -0.25 -1.38
C GLY A 431 14.91 -0.18 -2.62
N PHE A 432 15.56 0.96 -2.87
CA PHE A 432 16.54 1.08 -3.96
C PHE A 432 17.76 0.17 -3.77
N LYS A 433 18.23 -0.01 -2.52
CA LYS A 433 19.30 -0.94 -2.19
C LYS A 433 18.88 -2.40 -2.40
N ASP A 434 17.77 -2.80 -1.82
CA ASP A 434 17.27 -4.17 -1.85
C ASP A 434 16.86 -4.60 -3.26
N GLN A 435 16.33 -3.67 -4.04
CA GLN A 435 15.94 -3.89 -5.43
C GLN A 435 17.02 -3.43 -6.42
N ARG A 436 18.21 -3.00 -5.98
CA ARG A 436 19.31 -2.63 -6.90
C ARG A 436 18.91 -1.60 -7.96
N VAL A 437 18.08 -0.62 -7.61
CA VAL A 437 17.63 0.43 -8.54
C VAL A 437 18.75 1.44 -8.69
N ILE A 438 19.29 1.63 -9.89
CA ILE A 438 20.32 2.63 -10.21
C ILE A 438 19.74 3.80 -11.01
N ASP A 439 20.53 4.85 -11.25
CA ASP A 439 20.08 5.98 -12.07
C ASP A 439 19.50 5.52 -13.42
N ALA A 440 18.39 6.14 -13.84
CA ALA A 440 17.60 5.80 -15.02
C ALA A 440 16.89 4.43 -15.03
N ASP A 441 17.03 3.59 -14.00
CA ASP A 441 16.19 2.40 -13.85
C ASP A 441 14.72 2.81 -13.64
N GLN A 442 13.81 2.11 -14.31
CA GLN A 442 12.39 2.16 -13.97
C GLN A 442 12.06 1.24 -12.79
N PHE A 443 11.12 1.66 -11.96
CA PHE A 443 10.66 0.90 -10.81
C PHE A 443 9.17 1.14 -10.51
N GLU A 444 8.53 0.11 -9.96
CA GLU A 444 7.20 0.17 -9.36
C GLU A 444 7.31 0.44 -7.85
N LEU A 445 6.26 1.02 -7.28
CA LEU A 445 6.06 1.15 -5.85
C LEU A 445 4.89 0.26 -5.43
N THR A 446 5.05 -0.43 -4.32
CA THR A 446 3.95 -1.14 -3.65
C THR A 446 3.81 -0.64 -2.23
N PHE A 447 2.57 -0.46 -1.79
CA PHE A 447 2.26 0.08 -0.47
C PHE A 447 1.58 -0.97 0.40
N SER A 448 2.07 -1.14 1.62
CA SER A 448 1.42 -1.94 2.66
C SER A 448 1.14 -1.03 3.85
N LEU A 449 -0.13 -0.65 3.99
CA LEU A 449 -0.64 0.17 5.09
C LEU A 449 -1.51 -0.71 5.97
N PRO A 450 -1.75 -0.34 7.24
CA PRO A 450 -2.68 -1.08 8.09
C PRO A 450 -4.09 -1.00 7.49
N ASP A 451 -4.82 -2.12 7.56
CA ASP A 451 -6.26 -2.20 7.36
C ASP A 451 -6.83 -2.66 8.70
N THR A 452 -7.68 -1.82 9.32
CA THR A 452 -8.18 -2.08 10.67
C THR A 452 -9.51 -2.82 10.71
N GLY A 453 -9.99 -3.25 9.53
CA GLY A 453 -11.29 -3.87 9.40
C GLY A 453 -12.43 -2.85 9.59
N PRO A 454 -13.66 -3.29 9.87
CA PRO A 454 -14.81 -2.40 9.90
C PRO A 454 -14.72 -1.39 11.05
N GLN A 455 -14.90 -0.11 10.74
CA GLN A 455 -15.05 0.98 11.70
C GLN A 455 -16.48 1.53 11.78
N ALA A 456 -16.70 2.51 12.66
CA ALA A 456 -17.92 3.33 12.68
C ALA A 456 -18.24 3.88 11.29
N SER A 457 -19.51 3.95 10.90
CA SER A 457 -19.90 4.38 9.55
C SER A 457 -19.34 5.76 9.16
N CYS A 458 -19.32 6.72 10.09
CA CYS A 458 -18.78 8.05 9.81
C CYS A 458 -17.26 8.09 9.62
N LEU A 459 -16.54 7.00 9.94
CA LEU A 459 -15.11 6.84 9.63
C LEU A 459 -14.89 5.97 8.39
N ASN A 460 -15.72 4.94 8.19
CA ASN A 460 -15.62 4.05 7.03
C ASN A 460 -16.10 4.66 5.70
N ASP A 461 -17.16 5.47 5.77
CA ASP A 461 -17.72 6.14 4.62
C ASP A 461 -16.80 7.30 4.24
N PRO A 462 -16.62 7.59 2.93
CA PRO A 462 -15.87 8.75 2.50
C PRO A 462 -16.38 9.98 3.25
N PRO A 463 -15.56 10.61 4.09
CA PRO A 463 -15.95 11.77 4.84
C PRO A 463 -16.36 12.92 3.90
N PRO A 464 -17.16 13.89 4.37
CA PRO A 464 -17.60 15.01 3.55
C PRO A 464 -16.42 15.71 2.86
N ILE A 465 -16.59 16.10 1.60
CA ILE A 465 -15.57 16.90 0.90
C ILE A 465 -15.28 18.16 1.76
N ASN A 466 -14.00 18.51 1.96
CA ASN A 466 -13.53 19.62 2.78
C ASN A 466 -13.56 19.41 4.32
N HIS A 467 -13.70 18.18 4.80
CA HIS A 467 -13.51 17.87 6.22
C HIS A 467 -12.04 18.03 6.65
N LEU A 468 -11.83 18.29 7.93
CA LEU A 468 -10.52 18.52 8.56
C LEU A 468 -10.21 17.41 9.58
N PRO A 469 -8.92 17.05 9.76
CA PRO A 469 -8.48 16.09 10.76
C PRO A 469 -8.92 16.47 12.18
N ASN A 470 -9.26 15.45 12.98
CA ASN A 470 -9.46 15.58 14.42
C ASN A 470 -9.10 14.27 15.13
N GLY A 471 -7.81 14.06 15.38
CA GLY A 471 -7.30 12.82 15.97
C GLY A 471 -7.72 11.60 15.13
N ASP A 472 -8.42 10.66 15.76
CA ASP A 472 -8.93 9.44 15.12
C ASP A 472 -10.13 9.66 14.19
N GLY A 473 -10.60 10.90 14.00
CA GLY A 473 -11.69 11.21 13.10
C GLY A 473 -11.55 12.60 12.48
N TRP A 474 -12.67 13.28 12.29
CA TRP A 474 -12.73 14.50 11.51
C TRP A 474 -13.83 15.46 11.97
N PHE A 475 -13.74 16.72 11.55
CA PHE A 475 -14.86 17.67 11.60
C PHE A 475 -15.04 18.42 10.28
N TYR A 476 -16.25 18.89 10.02
CA TYR A 476 -16.63 19.57 8.80
C TYR A 476 -17.69 20.62 9.09
N ASN A 477 -17.47 21.83 8.57
CA ASN A 477 -18.39 22.95 8.69
C ASN A 477 -18.87 23.39 7.31
N THR A 478 -20.17 23.62 7.22
CA THR A 478 -20.81 24.26 6.07
C THR A 478 -21.08 25.72 6.39
N THR A 479 -21.05 26.55 5.34
CA THR A 479 -21.34 27.99 5.44
C THR A 479 -22.30 28.41 4.34
N GLU A 480 -22.93 29.56 4.53
CA GLU A 480 -23.70 30.24 3.50
C GLU A 480 -23.37 31.75 3.48
N PRO A 481 -23.49 32.41 2.31
CA PRO A 481 -23.22 33.84 2.21
C PRO A 481 -24.28 34.67 2.93
N VAL A 482 -23.86 35.78 3.52
CA VAL A 482 -24.74 36.82 4.07
C VAL A 482 -24.43 38.19 3.44
N PRO A 483 -25.44 39.06 3.26
CA PRO A 483 -25.23 40.38 2.66
C PRO A 483 -24.23 41.25 3.43
N LEU A 484 -24.13 41.07 4.74
CA LEU A 484 -23.25 41.82 5.63
C LEU A 484 -22.60 40.90 6.67
N VAL A 485 -21.29 41.05 6.91
CA VAL A 485 -20.60 40.42 8.05
C VAL A 485 -21.19 40.91 9.38
N ASN A 486 -21.53 42.20 9.46
CA ASN A 486 -22.17 42.84 10.59
C ASN A 486 -23.25 43.81 10.11
N GLN A 487 -24.50 43.64 10.57
CA GLN A 487 -25.61 44.55 10.26
C GLN A 487 -25.38 45.98 10.81
N THR A 488 -24.68 46.09 11.94
CA THR A 488 -24.36 47.35 12.62
C THR A 488 -23.13 48.06 12.05
N ALA A 489 -22.38 47.40 11.16
CA ALA A 489 -21.23 47.98 10.48
C ALA A 489 -21.25 47.62 8.97
N PRO A 490 -22.15 48.22 8.17
CA PRO A 490 -22.31 47.86 6.76
C PRO A 490 -21.05 48.04 5.89
N ALA A 491 -20.13 48.90 6.33
CA ALA A 491 -18.83 49.10 5.68
C ALA A 491 -17.92 47.86 5.71
N ASP A 492 -18.21 46.88 6.57
CA ASP A 492 -17.47 45.60 6.62
C ASP A 492 -17.78 44.70 5.40
N GLY A 493 -18.81 45.02 4.62
CA GLY A 493 -19.16 44.29 3.40
C GLY A 493 -19.79 42.90 3.66
N PRO A 494 -19.96 42.09 2.60
CA PRO A 494 -20.58 40.77 2.68
C PRO A 494 -19.70 39.75 3.41
N GLY A 495 -20.34 38.72 3.96
CA GLY A 495 -19.68 37.69 4.76
C GLY A 495 -20.20 36.29 4.51
N VAL A 496 -19.76 35.35 5.34
CA VAL A 496 -20.30 33.99 5.41
C VAL A 496 -20.67 33.66 6.85
N ARG A 497 -21.76 32.92 7.05
CA ARG A 497 -22.15 32.41 8.37
C ARG A 497 -22.18 30.88 8.36
N PRO A 498 -21.90 30.21 9.47
CA PRO A 498 -21.98 28.76 9.53
C PRO A 498 -23.41 28.25 9.53
N THR A 499 -23.70 27.22 8.75
CA THR A 499 -25.03 26.61 8.66
C THR A 499 -25.11 25.27 9.39
N GLN A 500 -24.00 24.53 9.44
CA GLN A 500 -23.91 23.28 10.19
C GLN A 500 -22.45 22.92 10.44
N ALA A 501 -22.18 22.39 11.62
CA ALA A 501 -20.94 21.74 12.00
C ALA A 501 -21.21 20.26 12.29
N THR A 502 -20.37 19.39 11.75
CA THR A 502 -20.43 17.93 11.94
C THR A 502 -19.06 17.42 12.34
N ALA A 503 -19.00 16.39 13.17
CA ALA A 503 -17.76 15.71 13.50
C ALA A 503 -17.99 14.22 13.68
N CYS A 504 -17.04 13.42 13.22
CA CYS A 504 -16.91 12.04 13.61
C CYS A 504 -15.77 11.94 14.60
N LEU A 505 -16.08 11.66 15.86
CA LEU A 505 -15.14 11.74 16.98
C LEU A 505 -14.73 10.33 17.40
N GLY A 506 -13.52 9.91 17.02
CA GLY A 506 -12.92 8.65 17.48
C GLY A 506 -12.43 8.72 18.93
N ARG A 507 -11.76 7.66 19.41
CA ARG A 507 -11.28 7.58 20.79
C ARG A 507 -10.14 8.56 21.09
N LYS A 508 -9.20 8.74 20.17
CA LYS A 508 -8.17 9.78 20.30
C LYS A 508 -8.68 11.06 19.68
N ILE A 509 -8.88 12.07 20.51
CA ILE A 509 -9.15 13.44 20.08
C ILE A 509 -8.03 14.33 20.60
N THR A 510 -7.54 15.24 19.76
CA THR A 510 -6.65 16.31 20.19
C THR A 510 -7.47 17.47 20.72
N ASP A 511 -6.90 18.29 21.59
CA ASP A 511 -7.54 19.56 21.91
C ASP A 511 -7.45 20.46 20.68
N GLY A 512 -8.57 21.10 20.32
CA GLY A 512 -8.64 22.01 19.20
C GLY A 512 -7.93 23.34 19.49
N SER A 513 -8.05 24.28 18.56
CA SER A 513 -7.38 25.57 18.67
C SER A 513 -8.21 26.64 19.41
N GLY A 514 -7.67 27.85 19.51
CA GLY A 514 -8.38 29.00 20.07
C GLY A 514 -9.42 29.60 19.12
N THR A 515 -9.70 30.89 19.30
CA THR A 515 -10.65 31.64 18.45
C THR A 515 -9.94 32.82 17.80
N SER A 516 -10.29 33.17 16.56
CA SER A 516 -9.80 34.37 15.88
C SER A 516 -10.91 35.21 15.28
N ASP A 517 -10.56 36.44 14.87
CA ASP A 517 -11.43 37.38 14.15
C ASP A 517 -11.10 37.44 12.66
N PRO A 518 -12.04 37.87 11.79
CA PRO A 518 -13.43 38.25 12.09
C PRO A 518 -14.41 37.07 12.23
N VAL A 519 -15.31 37.12 13.21
CA VAL A 519 -16.50 36.25 13.30
C VAL A 519 -17.74 37.04 12.84
N THR A 520 -18.53 36.47 11.93
CA THR A 520 -19.78 37.07 11.43
C THR A 520 -20.75 37.35 12.57
N GLY A 521 -21.25 38.58 12.64
CA GLY A 521 -22.14 39.06 13.69
C GLY A 521 -21.44 39.49 14.99
N TRP A 522 -20.10 39.51 15.05
CA TRP A 522 -19.40 39.87 16.29
C TRP A 522 -19.68 41.31 16.75
N LYS A 523 -19.63 42.29 15.84
CA LYS A 523 -19.93 43.69 16.17
C LYS A 523 -21.42 43.88 16.48
N ASP A 524 -22.29 43.10 15.84
CA ASP A 524 -23.73 43.10 16.12
C ASP A 524 -24.01 42.64 17.56
N ALA A 525 -23.29 41.61 18.02
CA ALA A 525 -23.39 41.11 19.38
C ALA A 525 -22.89 42.15 20.40
N GLU A 526 -21.77 42.82 20.12
CA GLU A 526 -21.23 43.90 20.95
C GLU A 526 -22.20 45.09 21.04
N ALA A 527 -22.82 45.48 19.91
CA ALA A 527 -23.81 46.53 19.85
C ALA A 527 -25.07 46.17 20.64
N PHE A 528 -25.59 44.94 20.50
CA PHE A 528 -26.75 44.45 21.26
C PHE A 528 -26.47 44.43 22.77
N LYS A 529 -25.30 43.93 23.19
CA LYS A 529 -24.87 43.94 24.60
C LYS A 529 -24.86 45.36 25.15
N LYS A 530 -24.29 46.31 24.41
CA LYS A 530 -24.23 47.72 24.80
C LYS A 530 -25.63 48.34 24.93
N ALA A 531 -26.50 48.08 23.95
CA ALA A 531 -27.88 48.57 23.95
C ALA A 531 -28.70 48.00 25.12
N SER A 532 -28.45 46.75 25.49
CA SER A 532 -29.13 46.07 26.60
C SER A 532 -28.56 46.39 27.99
N GLN A 533 -27.51 47.22 28.06
CA GLN A 533 -26.85 47.63 29.31
C GLN A 533 -26.40 46.47 30.23
N VAL A 534 -26.04 45.32 29.66
CA VAL A 534 -25.56 44.15 30.42
C VAL A 534 -24.04 44.07 30.43
N THR A 535 -23.46 43.67 31.57
CA THR A 535 -22.01 43.57 31.75
C THR A 535 -21.46 42.19 31.40
N ASN A 536 -22.33 41.20 31.23
CA ASN A 536 -21.98 39.80 30.95
C ASN A 536 -21.08 39.63 29.72
N GLY A 537 -20.17 38.65 29.77
CA GLY A 537 -19.23 38.38 28.67
C GLY A 537 -19.90 37.81 27.43
N LEU A 538 -19.43 38.24 26.25
CA LEU A 538 -19.66 37.55 24.99
C LEU A 538 -18.54 36.53 24.76
N ALA A 539 -18.82 35.51 23.97
CA ALA A 539 -17.85 34.51 23.58
C ALA A 539 -17.98 34.17 22.09
N ARG A 540 -16.87 33.76 21.49
CA ARG A 540 -16.84 33.12 20.18
C ARG A 540 -17.09 31.62 20.43
N CYS A 541 -18.36 31.24 20.45
CA CYS A 541 -18.75 29.86 20.73
C CYS A 541 -18.30 28.96 19.59
N HIS A 542 -17.62 27.88 19.95
CA HIS A 542 -17.35 26.80 19.02
C HIS A 542 -18.62 25.99 18.75
N LEU A 543 -18.85 25.58 17.50
CA LEU A 543 -19.91 24.63 17.15
C LEU A 543 -19.46 23.20 17.46
N ILE A 544 -18.26 22.80 17.02
CA ILE A 544 -17.52 21.66 17.55
C ILE A 544 -16.58 22.18 18.63
N ALA A 545 -16.80 21.82 19.88
CA ALA A 545 -16.05 22.37 21.00
C ALA A 545 -14.54 22.12 20.91
N LYS A 546 -13.74 23.06 21.42
CA LYS A 546 -12.28 22.92 21.55
C LYS A 546 -11.88 21.60 22.24
N VAL A 547 -12.59 21.22 23.30
CA VAL A 547 -12.30 19.98 24.05
C VAL A 547 -12.62 18.69 23.27
N LEU A 548 -13.37 18.82 22.18
CA LEU A 548 -13.69 17.77 21.21
C LEU A 548 -12.86 17.92 19.93
N GLY A 549 -11.85 18.78 19.92
CA GLY A 549 -10.94 18.98 18.78
C GLY A 549 -11.36 20.03 17.75
N GLY A 550 -12.48 20.73 17.96
CA GLY A 550 -12.87 21.78 17.02
C GLY A 550 -11.96 23.00 17.09
N MET A 551 -11.69 23.58 15.93
CA MET A 551 -10.71 24.66 15.74
C MET A 551 -11.39 25.96 15.32
N GLY A 552 -10.74 27.10 15.51
CA GLY A 552 -11.29 28.41 15.16
C GLY A 552 -10.28 29.54 14.99
N THR A 553 -9.01 29.23 14.78
CA THR A 553 -7.90 30.20 14.72
C THR A 553 -7.56 30.67 13.31
N THR A 554 -7.76 29.84 12.29
CA THR A 554 -7.39 30.12 10.90
C THR A 554 -8.59 30.50 10.05
N ALA A 555 -8.39 31.00 8.83
CA ALA A 555 -9.50 31.35 7.94
C ALA A 555 -10.38 30.13 7.60
N GLU A 556 -9.75 28.96 7.47
CA GLU A 556 -10.36 27.67 7.14
C GLU A 556 -11.20 27.13 8.30
N THR A 557 -10.72 27.33 9.54
CA THR A 557 -11.35 26.76 10.75
C THR A 557 -12.32 27.72 11.43
N ARG A 558 -12.25 29.02 11.17
CA ARG A 558 -13.10 30.04 11.84
C ARG A 558 -14.60 29.87 11.57
N SER A 559 -14.98 29.15 10.52
CA SER A 559 -16.37 28.73 10.27
C SER A 559 -16.97 27.90 11.41
N ASN A 560 -16.16 27.38 12.33
CA ASN A 560 -16.63 26.71 13.53
C ASN A 560 -17.14 27.66 14.63
N LEU A 561 -17.13 28.98 14.41
CA LEU A 561 -17.42 29.98 15.45
C LEU A 561 -18.72 30.75 15.19
N VAL A 562 -19.47 31.02 16.26
CA VAL A 562 -20.60 31.96 16.27
C VAL A 562 -20.53 32.90 17.48
N PRO A 563 -21.03 34.14 17.38
CA PRO A 563 -21.18 35.02 18.54
C PRO A 563 -22.23 34.47 19.51
N CYS A 564 -21.91 34.47 20.80
CA CYS A 564 -22.81 33.95 21.81
C CYS A 564 -22.59 34.58 23.19
N TRP A 565 -23.51 34.32 24.12
CA TRP A 565 -23.30 34.63 25.53
C TRP A 565 -22.33 33.63 26.18
N GLN A 566 -21.33 34.15 26.89
CA GLN A 566 -20.43 33.32 27.71
C GLN A 566 -21.21 32.57 28.80
N SER A 567 -22.05 33.30 29.55
CA SER A 567 -22.96 32.72 30.54
C SER A 567 -24.35 32.63 29.90
N GLY A 568 -24.64 31.49 29.28
CA GLY A 568 -25.77 31.30 28.38
C GLY A 568 -25.50 30.11 27.47
N MET A 569 -25.57 30.30 26.16
CA MET A 569 -25.32 29.26 25.15
C MET A 569 -23.97 28.55 25.34
N ASN A 570 -22.90 29.25 25.73
CA ASN A 570 -21.58 28.63 25.93
C ASN A 570 -21.56 27.75 27.20
N THR A 571 -21.57 28.36 28.38
CA THR A 571 -21.28 27.68 29.68
C THR A 571 -22.42 27.61 30.70
N GLY A 572 -23.67 27.93 30.31
CA GLY A 572 -24.86 27.84 31.19
C GLY A 572 -25.36 26.40 31.47
N THR A 573 -26.60 26.26 31.96
CA THR A 573 -27.24 24.95 32.16
C THR A 573 -28.74 24.99 31.82
N PRO A 574 -29.22 24.18 30.85
CA PRO A 574 -28.42 23.49 29.85
C PRO A 574 -27.73 24.49 28.90
N SER A 575 -26.55 24.14 28.40
CA SER A 575 -25.80 24.90 27.39
C SER A 575 -25.11 23.95 26.43
N MET A 576 -24.39 24.48 25.44
CA MET A 576 -23.53 23.65 24.59
C MET A 576 -22.55 22.82 25.43
N ARG A 577 -21.91 23.44 26.43
CA ARG A 577 -21.02 22.75 27.38
C ARG A 577 -21.64 21.54 28.07
N THR A 578 -22.96 21.55 28.33
CA THR A 578 -23.65 20.41 28.94
C THR A 578 -23.55 19.17 28.06
N TYR A 579 -23.85 19.30 26.77
CA TYR A 579 -23.86 18.19 25.81
C TYR A 579 -22.46 17.83 25.30
N GLU A 580 -21.59 18.83 25.16
CA GLU A 580 -20.16 18.61 24.88
C GLU A 580 -19.50 17.75 25.96
N SER A 581 -19.87 17.95 27.23
CA SER A 581 -19.32 17.16 28.34
C SER A 581 -19.77 15.70 28.26
N ILE A 582 -20.99 15.43 27.80
CA ILE A 582 -21.49 14.06 27.56
C ILE A 582 -20.65 13.36 26.48
N ALA A 583 -20.42 14.03 25.34
CA ALA A 583 -19.56 13.51 24.27
C ALA A 583 -18.10 13.32 24.74
N GLN A 584 -17.56 14.32 25.45
CA GLN A 584 -16.20 14.29 25.98
C GLN A 584 -16.00 13.10 26.94
N THR A 585 -16.96 12.85 27.85
CA THR A 585 -16.92 11.70 28.75
C THR A 585 -17.01 10.39 27.96
N MET A 586 -17.90 10.26 26.98
CA MET A 586 -17.99 9.05 26.16
C MET A 586 -16.66 8.71 25.45
N ILE A 587 -15.93 9.74 24.99
CA ILE A 587 -14.68 9.57 24.24
C ILE A 587 -13.48 9.36 25.17
N LYS A 588 -13.31 10.23 26.18
CA LYS A 588 -12.09 10.30 27.01
C LYS A 588 -12.14 9.36 28.24
N ASP A 589 -13.31 8.91 28.69
CA ASP A 589 -13.40 8.01 29.84
C ASP A 589 -12.99 6.57 29.44
N PRO A 590 -11.91 6.01 30.00
CA PRO A 590 -11.51 4.63 29.70
C PRO A 590 -12.57 3.60 30.15
N ALA A 591 -13.47 3.95 31.07
CA ALA A 591 -14.59 3.10 31.48
C ALA A 591 -15.80 3.19 30.54
N SER A 592 -15.78 4.07 29.52
CA SER A 592 -16.86 4.16 28.54
C SER A 592 -16.95 2.90 27.68
N SER A 593 -18.16 2.63 27.18
CA SER A 593 -18.42 1.47 26.31
C SER A 593 -17.90 1.64 24.88
N LEU A 594 -17.29 2.78 24.52
CA LEU A 594 -16.87 3.09 23.16
C LEU A 594 -15.73 2.14 22.75
N GLY A 595 -15.86 1.37 21.68
CA GLY A 595 -14.80 0.51 21.15
C GLY A 595 -13.61 1.31 20.58
N ALA A 596 -12.55 0.61 20.19
CA ALA A 596 -11.40 1.23 19.51
C ALA A 596 -11.75 1.76 18.11
N ASN A 597 -12.70 1.10 17.44
CA ASN A 597 -13.14 1.44 16.08
C ASN A 597 -14.56 2.06 16.08
N ASP A 598 -15.10 2.41 17.25
CA ASP A 598 -16.37 3.11 17.38
C ASP A 598 -16.13 4.63 17.33
N ALA A 599 -17.16 5.41 17.00
CA ALA A 599 -17.07 6.86 16.96
C ALA A 599 -18.35 7.52 17.48
N VAL A 600 -18.23 8.76 17.94
CA VAL A 600 -19.38 9.63 18.20
C VAL A 600 -19.59 10.53 16.99
N PHE A 601 -20.69 10.32 16.25
CA PHE A 601 -21.14 11.25 15.23
C PHE A 601 -21.88 12.40 15.90
N TYR A 602 -21.30 13.60 15.85
CA TYR A 602 -21.73 14.79 16.56
C TYR A 602 -22.10 15.89 15.56
N GLN A 603 -23.24 16.56 15.76
CA GLN A 603 -23.75 17.58 14.85
C GLN A 603 -24.31 18.77 15.60
N VAL A 604 -24.00 19.97 15.10
CA VAL A 604 -24.51 21.26 15.61
C VAL A 604 -24.96 22.11 14.45
N THR A 605 -26.21 22.57 14.48
CA THR A 605 -26.83 23.39 13.43
C THR A 605 -27.27 24.72 14.05
N PRO A 606 -26.57 25.83 13.77
CA PRO A 606 -27.06 27.16 14.12
C PRO A 606 -28.44 27.44 13.53
N VAL A 607 -29.31 28.04 14.34
CA VAL A 607 -30.66 28.42 13.92
C VAL A 607 -30.70 29.94 13.81
N TYR A 608 -30.94 30.43 12.60
CA TYR A 608 -31.09 31.85 12.30
C TYR A 608 -32.56 32.23 12.16
N LYS A 609 -32.87 33.49 12.38
CA LYS A 609 -34.25 34.00 12.29
C LYS A 609 -34.68 34.18 10.84
N ASP A 610 -33.78 34.68 10.00
CA ASP A 610 -34.00 34.84 8.56
C ASP A 610 -32.68 34.81 7.76
N ALA A 611 -32.76 35.07 6.45
CA ALA A 611 -31.62 35.07 5.54
C ALA A 611 -30.60 36.20 5.80
N ASN A 612 -30.97 37.24 6.54
CA ASN A 612 -30.11 38.38 6.84
C ASN A 612 -29.45 38.28 8.22
N SER A 613 -29.90 37.38 9.10
CA SER A 613 -29.31 37.20 10.43
C SER A 613 -27.81 36.93 10.37
N THR A 614 -27.02 37.58 11.20
CA THR A 614 -25.58 37.30 11.32
C THR A 614 -25.27 36.49 12.58
N ILE A 615 -26.18 36.49 13.56
CA ILE A 615 -26.07 35.78 14.82
C ILE A 615 -27.22 34.77 14.94
N PRO A 616 -26.96 33.51 15.33
CA PRO A 616 -28.04 32.54 15.51
C PRO A 616 -28.85 32.85 16.79
N VAL A 617 -30.16 32.61 16.74
CA VAL A 617 -31.05 32.66 17.91
C VAL A 617 -30.83 31.49 18.88
N GLY A 618 -30.11 30.45 18.43
CA GLY A 618 -29.73 29.28 19.20
C GLY A 618 -29.09 28.23 18.30
N VAL A 619 -28.74 27.08 18.85
CA VAL A 619 -28.20 25.94 18.09
C VAL A 619 -29.03 24.69 18.38
N THR A 620 -29.18 23.84 17.37
CA THR A 620 -29.66 22.47 17.56
C THR A 620 -28.46 21.53 17.57
N MET A 621 -28.35 20.67 18.58
CA MET A 621 -27.25 19.73 18.74
C MET A 621 -27.77 18.30 18.80
N SER A 622 -27.02 17.34 18.28
CA SER A 622 -27.32 15.91 18.43
C SER A 622 -26.05 15.08 18.38
N ALA A 623 -26.04 13.92 19.03
CA ALA A 623 -24.94 12.97 18.88
C ALA A 623 -25.41 11.51 18.95
N ASN A 624 -24.77 10.67 18.14
CA ASN A 624 -24.96 9.23 18.11
C ASN A 624 -23.63 8.50 18.26
N ILE A 625 -23.60 7.39 18.99
CA ILE A 625 -22.51 6.43 18.95
C ILE A 625 -22.72 5.54 17.74
N GLN A 626 -21.75 5.53 16.82
CA GLN A 626 -21.71 4.61 15.70
C GLN A 626 -20.67 3.53 16.00
N ARG A 627 -21.11 2.27 15.95
CA ARG A 627 -20.30 1.12 16.31
C ARG A 627 -19.65 0.51 15.08
N ALA A 628 -18.49 -0.10 15.26
CA ALA A 628 -17.77 -0.84 14.22
C ALA A 628 -18.58 -2.00 13.61
N ASN A 629 -19.51 -2.59 14.37
CA ASN A 629 -20.42 -3.63 13.89
C ASN A 629 -21.61 -3.09 13.05
N GLY A 630 -21.66 -1.78 12.79
CA GLY A 630 -22.71 -1.10 12.03
C GLY A 630 -23.93 -0.67 12.85
N THR A 631 -24.00 -0.94 14.16
CA THR A 631 -25.11 -0.46 14.99
C THR A 631 -24.93 1.01 15.38
N THR A 632 -26.04 1.73 15.56
CA THR A 632 -26.04 3.14 15.99
C THR A 632 -26.90 3.29 17.26
N GLU A 633 -26.37 3.99 18.25
CA GLU A 633 -27.03 4.29 19.52
C GLU A 633 -27.11 5.82 19.72
N VAL A 634 -28.24 6.34 20.21
CA VAL A 634 -28.34 7.77 20.51
C VAL A 634 -27.54 8.08 21.77
N LEU A 635 -26.56 8.99 21.67
CA LEU A 635 -25.82 9.49 22.84
C LEU A 635 -26.63 10.57 23.56
N PHE A 636 -27.14 11.53 22.80
CA PHE A 636 -28.18 12.45 23.24
C PHE A 636 -29.04 12.86 22.03
N PRO A 637 -30.36 13.07 22.23
CA PRO A 637 -31.27 13.38 21.13
C PRO A 637 -31.01 14.77 20.56
N SER A 638 -31.77 15.16 19.54
CA SER A 638 -31.78 16.54 19.06
C SER A 638 -32.24 17.48 20.19
N VAL A 639 -31.34 18.37 20.62
CA VAL A 639 -31.56 19.33 21.71
C VAL A 639 -31.35 20.75 21.19
N TYR A 640 -32.20 21.67 21.63
CA TYR A 640 -32.10 23.08 21.27
C TYR A 640 -31.51 23.89 22.43
N VAL A 641 -30.47 24.68 22.15
CA VAL A 641 -29.81 25.56 23.11
C VAL A 641 -29.99 27.00 22.64
N THR A 642 -30.71 27.82 23.41
CA THR A 642 -30.98 29.22 23.07
C THR A 642 -29.73 30.09 23.20
N ASN A 643 -29.59 31.09 22.32
CA ASN A 643 -28.54 32.10 22.41
C ASN A 643 -28.93 33.27 23.34
N THR A 644 -29.47 32.94 24.50
CA THR A 644 -29.96 33.89 25.51
C THR A 644 -28.94 34.08 26.63
N LEU A 645 -29.04 35.21 27.33
CA LEU A 645 -28.26 35.42 28.53
C LEU A 645 -28.80 34.49 29.61
N GLN A 646 -27.97 33.55 30.06
CA GLN A 646 -28.40 32.41 30.87
C GLN A 646 -29.56 31.62 30.20
N ASN A 647 -30.24 30.75 30.96
CA ASN A 647 -31.41 30.00 30.48
C ASN A 647 -32.73 30.72 30.82
N THR A 648 -32.77 32.04 30.62
CA THR A 648 -33.94 32.87 31.00
C THR A 648 -34.94 33.09 29.88
N GLY A 649 -34.58 32.75 28.63
CA GLY A 649 -35.39 33.08 27.45
C GLY A 649 -35.36 34.56 27.06
N THR A 650 -34.67 35.41 27.84
CA THR A 650 -34.54 36.85 27.59
C THR A 650 -33.16 37.19 27.01
N LEU A 651 -33.06 38.37 26.38
CA LEU A 651 -31.79 38.88 25.82
C LEU A 651 -31.14 37.90 24.83
N ASN A 652 -31.92 37.41 23.87
CA ASN A 652 -31.39 36.58 22.79
C ASN A 652 -30.49 37.42 21.86
N LEU A 653 -29.29 36.94 21.56
CA LEU A 653 -28.34 37.64 20.67
C LEU A 653 -28.69 37.51 19.19
N GLY A 654 -29.51 36.54 18.80
CA GLY A 654 -29.88 36.34 17.40
C GLY A 654 -30.68 37.53 16.86
N ASN A 655 -30.31 38.02 15.68
CA ASN A 655 -30.89 39.19 15.03
C ASN A 655 -31.88 38.85 13.90
#